data_AF-A0A8H5HIB9-F1
#
_entry.id   AF-A0A8H5HIB9-F1
#
_cell.length_a   1.000
_cell.length_b   1.000
_cell.length_c   1.000
_cell.angle_alpha   90.00
_cell.angle_beta   90.00
_cell.angle_gamma   90.00
#
_symmetry.space_group_name_H-M   'P 1'
#
loop_
_entity.id
_entity.type
_entity.pdbx_description
1 polymer ?
#
loop_
_entity_poly.entity_id
_entity_poly.type
_entity_poly.pdbx_seq_one_letter_code
_entity_poly.pdbx_strand_id
1 'polypeptide(L)'
;MAPSLSCCWQVPGTRIVQAYTWTTLTAAQRSTIKSQYAAAGIKLIVSAFGATDVPTTTNADPVATANTFAAWVKQYSLDGIDVDYEDFGAFQAGTAEAWLVSFTKQLRVQLPQGSYIVTHAPVAPWFTPNRWPGGGYLKVHTSVGSSIDWYNVQFYNQGASEYTTCSGLLTTSSSTWPQSAVFQIASNGVPLSKIVIGKPATTSDASNGFMSTSTLATCLQQAKNQGWIPESGYDLDQERSLIVLASLMNGLYKAFFVIRPQRIRMSSTSKLIRLTTKGKQTAYDDFRAKKFGKKTQVPWVDVSDDEDRPRKTPLKVMPNGRQPHQDGRQDRNNKKARRSQDTADEPATPGASGSGSPINLQEQRRKLPIAKGREALIREIQSNDVTVLLGETGSGKTTRNCAYPSACQVPQYILESGLAGRGMIAVTQPRKVAATSLAGRVAAEKDAAVGKLVGYSVRFDERSSAETRIKYMTDGMIVRELLSDPLLNQYSVVIVDEAHERTLRTDLLIANLKTIQKERNGPADGSGKGKGNANKLNPLKIVIMSATLDAEKFSKFFDNAKILYIKGRQHPVKLYYSSEGQTDYVDSAMRTFFQIHTDQPPGDVLIFLPGQEDIESLEKSIKLFADQLPKDETEVFVCSMYAAQAPGQNAKVFATTPPNARKCILSTNIAETSITIPGVKYVIDTGMCKEKRYLAKGTGGGFDTLLTKSITKSSAMQRAGRAGRESMGVCFRLYTEESYNKMALAPEPEIMRCSLTSSLLQLKCLNQDLEDLDLMDMPDVDSIASALKTLWLLDAINPNKELTPLGRQMAFFPLEPVHARSVIASKEHGCTVEVLDIISVLSASSKLFVDITEQRETAAEARRMFRHASGDHLTILNAVRAYEEIARGNGGRGARKEWCRKHFLNERTLLEAAEIKNQLKQTCGRLGIDWKVSCGDKEEPVVRSLAYGLAQNSAFLQPDGSYKQTMGQSVVKIHPGSVLCEKKVPAIIYDELIFTNQIFARGVSSVQKSVFASIGALNRRIA
;
A
#
# COMPACT_ATOMS: atom_id res chain seq x y z
N MET A 1 30.56 31.63 -19.74
CA MET A 1 30.82 30.78 -18.56
C MET A 1 29.71 31.03 -17.56
N ALA A 2 29.19 29.99 -16.89
CA ALA A 2 28.01 30.10 -16.02
C ALA A 2 28.18 29.25 -14.74
N PRO A 3 27.95 29.82 -13.53
CA PRO A 3 27.83 29.05 -12.29
C PRO A 3 26.38 28.60 -12.08
N SER A 4 26.20 27.31 -11.77
CA SER A 4 24.93 26.71 -11.37
C SER A 4 24.60 26.95 -9.88
N LEU A 5 23.32 27.01 -9.52
CA LEU A 5 22.82 26.65 -8.19
C LEU A 5 21.33 26.28 -8.29
N SER A 6 20.85 25.37 -7.43
CA SER A 6 19.57 24.67 -7.63
C SER A 6 18.76 24.49 -6.34
N CYS A 7 17.47 24.81 -6.42
CA CYS A 7 16.44 24.31 -5.51
C CYS A 7 15.08 24.39 -6.24
N CYS A 8 14.24 23.35 -6.12
CA CYS A 8 12.98 23.22 -6.86
C CYS A 8 11.91 22.54 -6.00
N TRP A 9 10.66 23.00 -6.12
CA TRP A 9 9.47 22.39 -5.54
C TRP A 9 8.30 22.44 -6.54
N GLN A 10 7.16 21.79 -6.24
CA GLN A 10 6.19 21.40 -7.26
C GLN A 10 4.72 21.46 -6.78
N VAL A 11 3.79 21.73 -7.71
CA VAL A 11 2.32 21.59 -7.58
C VAL A 11 1.81 20.83 -8.82
N PRO A 12 0.72 20.04 -8.73
CA PRO A 12 0.18 19.32 -9.89
C PRO A 12 -0.32 20.25 -11.01
N GLY A 13 -0.21 19.81 -12.27
CA GLY A 13 -0.70 20.52 -13.47
C GLY A 13 0.14 21.74 -13.89
N THR A 14 0.56 22.58 -12.94
CA THR A 14 1.47 23.72 -13.16
C THR A 14 2.49 23.81 -12.04
N ARG A 15 3.78 24.00 -12.41
CA ARG A 15 4.93 24.06 -11.49
C ARG A 15 4.66 24.95 -10.28
N ILE A 16 5.23 24.64 -9.10
CA ILE A 16 5.41 25.68 -8.08
C ILE A 16 6.31 26.75 -8.66
N VAL A 17 5.97 27.99 -8.34
CA VAL A 17 6.51 29.14 -9.02
C VAL A 17 7.28 29.98 -8.02
N GLN A 18 8.61 29.86 -8.01
CA GLN A 18 9.49 30.83 -7.33
C GLN A 18 9.34 32.20 -8.00
N ALA A 19 9.77 33.30 -7.37
CA ALA A 19 9.58 34.63 -7.97
C ALA A 19 10.18 34.72 -9.39
N TYR A 20 11.36 34.12 -9.58
CA TYR A 20 12.02 33.98 -10.87
C TYR A 20 11.25 33.07 -11.86
N THR A 21 10.65 31.97 -11.39
CA THR A 21 9.76 31.15 -12.23
C THR A 21 8.48 31.90 -12.61
N TRP A 22 8.03 32.87 -11.81
CA TRP A 22 6.79 33.61 -12.05
C TRP A 22 7.03 34.74 -13.06
N THR A 23 8.26 35.25 -13.18
CA THR A 23 8.64 36.15 -14.28
C THR A 23 8.76 35.43 -15.62
N THR A 24 9.14 34.14 -15.65
CA THR A 24 9.24 33.36 -16.90
C THR A 24 7.90 32.82 -17.42
N LEU A 25 6.81 32.92 -16.65
CA LEU A 25 5.46 32.59 -17.13
C LEU A 25 4.85 33.72 -17.97
N THR A 26 4.17 33.34 -19.06
CA THR A 26 3.38 34.27 -19.88
C THR A 26 2.22 34.87 -19.07
N ALA A 27 1.73 36.03 -19.49
CA ALA A 27 0.59 36.69 -18.84
C ALA A 27 -0.68 35.79 -18.83
N ALA A 28 -0.91 35.02 -19.89
CA ALA A 28 -2.02 34.06 -19.99
C ALA A 28 -1.89 32.92 -18.97
N GLN A 29 -0.70 32.33 -18.83
CA GLN A 29 -0.44 31.28 -17.82
C GLN A 29 -0.61 31.83 -16.40
N ARG A 30 -0.06 33.00 -16.09
CA ARG A 30 -0.25 33.66 -14.79
C ARG A 30 -1.71 33.97 -14.49
N SER A 31 -2.46 34.43 -15.49
CA SER A 31 -3.92 34.67 -15.37
C SER A 31 -4.69 33.38 -15.12
N THR A 32 -4.38 32.29 -15.84
CA THR A 32 -5.00 30.98 -15.66
C THR A 32 -4.74 30.42 -14.26
N ILE A 33 -3.49 30.41 -13.82
CA ILE A 33 -3.08 29.94 -12.49
C ILE A 33 -3.76 30.79 -11.40
N LYS A 34 -3.75 32.13 -11.55
CA LYS A 34 -4.43 33.04 -10.62
C LYS A 34 -5.94 32.82 -10.59
N SER A 35 -6.57 32.48 -11.73
CA SER A 35 -7.99 32.14 -11.80
C SER A 35 -8.30 30.83 -11.06
N GLN A 36 -7.44 29.81 -11.18
CA GLN A 36 -7.59 28.53 -10.49
C GLN A 36 -7.47 28.71 -8.97
N TYR A 37 -6.45 29.43 -8.51
CA TYR A 37 -6.30 29.76 -7.09
C TYR A 37 -7.46 30.64 -6.59
N ALA A 38 -7.89 31.66 -7.33
CA ALA A 38 -9.04 32.49 -6.95
C ALA A 38 -10.36 31.70 -6.88
N ALA A 39 -10.55 30.68 -7.73
CA ALA A 39 -11.69 29.76 -7.66
C ALA A 39 -11.66 28.87 -6.40
N ALA A 40 -10.47 28.45 -5.96
CA ALA A 40 -10.26 27.84 -4.65
C ALA A 40 -10.35 28.85 -3.47
N GLY A 41 -10.51 30.15 -3.76
CA GLY A 41 -10.47 31.25 -2.79
C GLY A 41 -9.08 31.51 -2.19
N ILE A 42 -8.03 31.02 -2.84
CA ILE A 42 -6.62 31.24 -2.52
C ILE A 42 -6.14 32.55 -3.17
N LYS A 43 -5.19 33.22 -2.50
CA LYS A 43 -4.61 34.50 -2.94
C LYS A 43 -3.10 34.40 -3.04
N LEU A 44 -2.54 34.89 -4.14
CA LEU A 44 -1.11 34.78 -4.48
C LEU A 44 -0.35 36.05 -4.11
N ILE A 45 0.60 35.95 -3.19
CA ILE A 45 1.42 37.07 -2.70
C ILE A 45 2.91 36.75 -2.81
N VAL A 46 3.79 37.76 -2.76
CA VAL A 46 5.26 37.58 -2.83
C VAL A 46 5.91 37.85 -1.47
N SER A 47 6.89 37.04 -1.05
CA SER A 47 7.78 37.39 0.07
C SER A 47 8.75 38.48 -0.38
N ALA A 48 8.86 39.55 0.39
CA ALA A 48 10.01 40.45 0.35
C ALA A 48 10.92 40.17 1.54
N PHE A 49 12.23 40.12 1.29
CA PHE A 49 13.30 39.82 2.26
C PHE A 49 13.29 38.36 2.78
N GLY A 50 14.15 38.10 3.76
CA GLY A 50 14.35 36.84 4.49
C GLY A 50 15.71 36.87 5.22
N ALA A 51 16.08 35.78 5.89
CA ALA A 51 17.25 35.67 6.80
C ALA A 51 18.63 36.16 6.29
N THR A 52 18.81 36.37 4.98
CA THR A 52 20.05 36.89 4.38
C THR A 52 19.96 38.33 3.90
N ASP A 53 18.77 38.92 3.89
CA ASP A 53 18.51 40.26 3.36
C ASP A 53 18.43 41.27 4.52
N VAL A 54 19.47 42.10 4.64
CA VAL A 54 19.68 43.10 5.71
C VAL A 54 19.56 44.53 5.16
N PRO A 55 18.37 44.97 4.70
CA PRO A 55 18.22 46.23 3.95
C PRO A 55 18.51 47.48 4.77
N THR A 56 18.35 47.43 6.10
CA THR A 56 18.56 48.60 6.96
C THR A 56 20.03 48.72 7.34
N THR A 57 20.69 47.61 7.71
CA THR A 57 22.14 47.56 7.92
C THR A 57 22.93 47.86 6.64
N THR A 58 22.37 47.62 5.44
CA THR A 58 22.98 48.02 4.15
C THR A 58 22.57 49.41 3.66
N ASN A 59 21.85 50.19 4.46
CA ASN A 59 21.39 51.57 4.14
C ASN A 59 20.57 51.67 2.83
N ALA A 60 19.77 50.65 2.49
CA ALA A 60 18.87 50.73 1.36
C ALA A 60 17.73 51.74 1.63
N ASP A 61 17.38 52.59 0.66
CA ASP A 61 16.26 53.53 0.82
C ASP A 61 14.92 52.76 0.92
N PRO A 62 14.16 52.90 2.04
CA PRO A 62 12.86 52.24 2.18
C PRO A 62 11.85 52.68 1.10
N VAL A 63 11.94 53.92 0.59
CA VAL A 63 10.99 54.46 -0.40
C VAL A 63 11.22 53.86 -1.78
N ALA A 64 12.44 53.89 -2.30
CA ALA A 64 12.81 53.22 -3.55
C ALA A 64 12.62 51.69 -3.48
N THR A 65 12.91 51.08 -2.33
CA THR A 65 12.71 49.63 -2.12
C THR A 65 11.22 49.26 -2.17
N ALA A 66 10.36 50.00 -1.47
CA ALA A 66 8.91 49.79 -1.52
C ALA A 66 8.33 50.01 -2.93
N ASN A 67 8.77 51.05 -3.63
CA ASN A 67 8.38 51.31 -5.02
C ASN A 67 8.78 50.16 -5.95
N THR A 68 9.97 49.58 -5.76
CA THR A 68 10.48 48.45 -6.56
C THR A 68 9.62 47.20 -6.36
N PHE A 69 9.35 46.81 -5.11
CA PHE A 69 8.48 45.67 -4.81
C PHE A 69 7.04 45.87 -5.30
N ALA A 70 6.46 47.06 -5.12
CA ALA A 70 5.11 47.34 -5.59
C ALA A 70 5.00 47.35 -7.12
N ALA A 71 6.03 47.83 -7.83
CA ALA A 71 6.09 47.73 -9.29
C ALA A 71 6.13 46.26 -9.74
N TRP A 72 6.89 45.41 -9.03
CA TRP A 72 6.98 43.97 -9.30
C TRP A 72 5.62 43.26 -9.07
N VAL A 73 4.96 43.50 -7.94
CA VAL A 73 3.61 42.97 -7.64
C VAL A 73 2.60 43.31 -8.76
N LYS A 74 2.63 44.56 -9.25
CA LYS A 74 1.77 45.02 -10.35
C LYS A 74 2.14 44.36 -11.69
N GLN A 75 3.42 44.40 -12.08
CA GLN A 75 3.96 43.82 -13.33
C GLN A 75 3.64 42.32 -13.45
N TYR A 76 3.67 41.61 -12.31
CA TYR A 76 3.45 40.17 -12.26
C TYR A 76 2.05 39.77 -11.79
N SER A 77 1.15 40.74 -11.63
CA SER A 77 -0.30 40.55 -11.40
C SER A 77 -0.67 39.77 -10.14
N LEU A 78 0.13 39.87 -9.08
CA LEU A 78 -0.13 39.22 -7.79
C LEU A 78 -1.23 39.95 -6.99
N ASP A 79 -1.73 39.32 -5.94
CA ASP A 79 -2.75 39.88 -5.03
C ASP A 79 -2.15 40.73 -3.89
N GLY A 80 -0.82 40.70 -3.69
CA GLY A 80 -0.19 41.34 -2.55
C GLY A 80 1.24 40.92 -2.28
N ILE A 81 1.70 41.20 -1.06
CA ILE A 81 3.08 41.06 -0.59
C ILE A 81 3.12 40.75 0.91
N ASP A 82 4.03 39.85 1.31
CA ASP A 82 4.36 39.52 2.70
C ASP A 82 5.78 40.03 3.02
N VAL A 83 5.94 40.75 4.12
CA VAL A 83 7.20 41.41 4.50
C VAL A 83 7.95 40.56 5.52
N ASP A 84 8.85 39.72 4.99
CA ASP A 84 9.67 38.70 5.67
C ASP A 84 11.01 39.31 6.11
N TYR A 85 10.96 40.50 6.73
CA TYR A 85 12.13 41.30 7.10
C TYR A 85 12.86 40.67 8.29
N GLU A 86 14.11 40.22 8.10
CA GLU A 86 14.93 39.53 9.12
C GLU A 86 16.24 40.26 9.49
N ASP A 87 16.26 41.60 9.43
CA ASP A 87 17.45 42.40 9.80
C ASP A 87 17.62 42.50 11.34
N PHE A 88 18.15 41.43 11.93
CA PHE A 88 18.45 41.34 13.36
C PHE A 88 19.41 42.44 13.86
N GLY A 89 20.37 42.85 13.02
CA GLY A 89 21.32 43.91 13.37
C GLY A 89 20.63 45.27 13.53
N ALA A 90 19.77 45.63 12.58
CA ALA A 90 18.99 46.85 12.66
C ALA A 90 17.96 46.86 13.81
N PHE A 91 17.40 45.70 14.18
CA PHE A 91 16.53 45.61 15.38
C PHE A 91 17.31 45.73 16.69
N GLN A 92 18.53 45.21 16.78
CA GLN A 92 19.42 45.43 17.92
C GLN A 92 19.88 46.89 18.02
N ALA A 93 20.07 47.57 16.89
CA ALA A 93 20.41 48.99 16.81
C ALA A 93 19.22 49.96 16.99
N GLY A 94 17.97 49.46 17.01
CA GLY A 94 16.76 50.29 17.06
C GLY A 94 16.50 51.15 15.82
N THR A 95 17.08 50.79 14.67
CA THR A 95 16.92 51.49 13.39
C THR A 95 15.90 50.84 12.46
N ALA A 96 15.61 49.55 12.67
CA ALA A 96 14.67 48.76 11.87
C ALA A 96 13.25 49.35 11.85
N GLU A 97 12.77 49.83 12.99
CA GLU A 97 11.38 50.27 13.19
C GLU A 97 11.06 51.51 12.34
N ALA A 98 11.98 52.48 12.28
CA ALA A 98 11.83 53.67 11.45
C ALA A 98 11.87 53.33 9.95
N TRP A 99 12.75 52.41 9.55
CA TRP A 99 12.85 51.92 8.17
C TRP A 99 11.56 51.20 7.74
N LEU A 100 11.09 50.25 8.56
CA LEU A 100 9.86 49.50 8.33
C LEU A 100 8.63 50.42 8.26
N VAL A 101 8.53 51.43 9.12
CA VAL A 101 7.44 52.42 9.09
C VAL A 101 7.45 53.22 7.78
N SER A 102 8.61 53.65 7.29
CA SER A 102 8.74 54.36 6.01
C SER A 102 8.39 53.45 4.82
N PHE A 103 8.97 52.25 4.80
CA PHE A 103 8.74 51.23 3.77
C PHE A 103 7.26 50.86 3.67
N THR A 104 6.60 50.58 4.81
CA THR A 104 5.17 50.19 4.86
C THR A 104 4.25 51.31 4.38
N LYS A 105 4.53 52.56 4.75
CA LYS A 105 3.76 53.72 4.26
C LYS A 105 3.86 53.85 2.74
N GLN A 106 5.07 53.82 2.18
CA GLN A 106 5.26 53.90 0.72
C GLN A 106 4.67 52.69 -0.02
N LEU A 107 4.82 51.49 0.55
CA LEU A 107 4.27 50.26 0.00
C LEU A 107 2.74 50.33 -0.07
N ARG A 108 2.08 50.85 0.98
CA ARG A 108 0.62 51.02 1.02
C ARG A 108 0.11 52.16 0.10
N VAL A 109 0.89 53.23 -0.10
CA VAL A 109 0.62 54.24 -1.14
C VAL A 109 0.62 53.62 -2.54
N GLN A 110 1.51 52.66 -2.79
CA GLN A 110 1.58 51.97 -4.08
C GLN A 110 0.58 50.80 -4.21
N LEU A 111 0.26 50.09 -3.13
CA LEU A 111 -0.60 48.91 -3.08
C LEU A 111 -1.80 49.18 -2.15
N PRO A 112 -2.80 49.98 -2.61
CA PRO A 112 -3.87 50.47 -1.76
C PRO A 112 -4.71 49.35 -1.13
N GLN A 113 -5.16 49.59 0.10
CA GLN A 113 -5.90 48.63 0.91
C GLN A 113 -7.22 48.21 0.24
N GLY A 114 -7.64 46.97 0.45
CA GLY A 114 -8.78 46.36 -0.24
C GLY A 114 -8.55 46.01 -1.72
N SER A 115 -7.57 46.62 -2.40
CA SER A 115 -7.11 46.22 -3.74
C SER A 115 -5.95 45.23 -3.70
N TYR A 116 -5.05 45.40 -2.72
CA TYR A 116 -3.88 44.55 -2.50
C TYR A 116 -3.69 44.24 -1.02
N ILE A 117 -3.24 43.02 -0.74
CA ILE A 117 -2.85 42.54 0.58
C ILE A 117 -1.41 43.01 0.88
N VAL A 118 -1.18 43.59 2.06
CA VAL A 118 0.16 43.85 2.61
C VAL A 118 0.22 43.28 4.02
N THR A 119 0.99 42.21 4.18
CA THR A 119 1.21 41.50 5.45
C THR A 119 2.68 41.60 5.85
N HIS A 120 2.96 41.31 7.11
CA HIS A 120 4.33 41.21 7.62
C HIS A 120 4.49 39.85 8.30
N ALA A 121 5.67 39.23 8.21
CA ALA A 121 5.95 37.93 8.79
C ALA A 121 6.97 38.01 9.94
N PRO A 122 6.68 38.71 11.06
CA PRO A 122 7.63 38.89 12.15
C PRO A 122 7.92 37.59 12.90
N VAL A 123 9.16 37.35 13.32
CA VAL A 123 9.43 36.27 14.30
C VAL A 123 8.87 36.64 15.67
N ALA A 124 8.36 35.65 16.41
CA ALA A 124 7.60 35.87 17.64
C ALA A 124 8.28 36.80 18.68
N PRO A 125 9.61 36.72 18.93
CA PRO A 125 10.28 37.64 19.87
C PRO A 125 10.24 39.12 19.50
N TRP A 126 9.94 39.53 18.26
CA TRP A 126 9.85 40.96 17.90
C TRP A 126 8.61 41.67 18.47
N PHE A 127 7.66 40.94 19.05
CA PHE A 127 6.56 41.50 19.82
C PHE A 127 6.82 41.54 21.34
N THR A 128 7.95 41.03 21.84
CA THR A 128 8.31 41.15 23.27
C THR A 128 8.52 42.63 23.65
N PRO A 129 7.76 43.17 24.63
CA PRO A 129 7.94 44.54 25.11
C PRO A 129 9.34 44.79 25.67
N ASN A 130 9.85 46.01 25.50
CA ASN A 130 11.12 46.50 26.07
C ASN A 130 12.39 45.69 25.71
N ARG A 131 12.31 44.68 24.84
CA ARG A 131 13.45 43.84 24.41
C ARG A 131 14.28 44.46 23.29
N TRP A 132 13.68 45.35 22.50
CA TRP A 132 14.27 45.96 21.31
C TRP A 132 14.35 47.48 21.51
N PRO A 133 15.51 48.14 21.32
CA PRO A 133 15.65 49.57 21.64
C PRO A 133 14.70 50.51 20.91
N GLY A 134 14.30 50.17 19.67
CA GLY A 134 13.30 50.93 18.91
C GLY A 134 11.83 50.56 19.21
N GLY A 135 11.58 49.58 20.10
CA GLY A 135 10.26 49.09 20.46
C GLY A 135 9.69 47.98 19.57
N GLY A 136 10.49 47.44 18.64
CA GLY A 136 10.18 46.24 17.87
C GLY A 136 8.91 46.36 17.00
N TYR A 137 8.27 45.21 16.75
CA TYR A 137 7.04 45.18 15.96
C TYR A 137 5.83 45.80 16.67
N LEU A 138 5.88 46.04 17.99
CA LEU A 138 4.89 46.87 18.70
C LEU A 138 5.00 48.35 18.29
N LYS A 139 6.21 48.88 18.10
CA LYS A 139 6.40 50.24 17.56
C LYS A 139 5.95 50.34 16.11
N VAL A 140 6.20 49.31 15.29
CA VAL A 140 5.69 49.23 13.92
C VAL A 140 4.15 49.18 13.93
N HIS A 141 3.54 48.37 14.80
CA HIS A 141 2.08 48.27 14.92
C HIS A 141 1.43 49.60 15.33
N THR A 142 1.94 50.26 16.37
CA THR A 142 1.42 51.58 16.80
C THR A 142 1.62 52.70 15.77
N SER A 143 2.56 52.55 14.82
CA SER A 143 2.89 53.57 13.82
C SER A 143 2.25 53.34 12.44
N VAL A 144 2.03 52.09 12.03
CA VAL A 144 1.50 51.69 10.69
C VAL A 144 0.57 50.47 10.71
N GLY A 145 0.18 49.95 11.89
CA GLY A 145 -0.62 48.72 12.03
C GLY A 145 -2.05 48.79 11.45
N SER A 146 -2.56 49.98 11.14
CA SER A 146 -3.77 50.16 10.32
C SER A 146 -3.52 49.83 8.84
N SER A 147 -2.32 50.16 8.34
CA SER A 147 -1.86 49.93 6.96
C SER A 147 -1.37 48.51 6.69
N ILE A 148 -1.19 47.69 7.72
CA ILE A 148 -0.85 46.26 7.62
C ILE A 148 -2.14 45.46 7.81
N ASP A 149 -2.42 44.50 6.92
CA ASP A 149 -3.69 43.76 6.98
C ASP A 149 -3.67 42.74 8.15
N TRP A 150 -2.64 41.89 8.22
CA TRP A 150 -2.34 41.02 9.38
C TRP A 150 -0.83 40.68 9.48
N TYR A 151 -0.44 40.07 10.61
CA TYR A 151 0.89 39.58 10.92
C TYR A 151 0.94 38.06 10.87
N ASN A 152 1.82 37.51 10.03
CA ASN A 152 2.14 36.10 9.87
C ASN A 152 3.27 35.71 10.85
N VAL A 153 2.94 35.58 12.14
CA VAL A 153 3.94 35.53 13.22
C VAL A 153 4.69 34.19 13.21
N GLN A 154 5.99 34.22 12.98
CA GLN A 154 6.84 33.03 12.87
C GLN A 154 7.25 32.54 14.27
N PHE A 155 6.62 31.47 14.74
CA PHE A 155 6.88 30.86 16.06
C PHE A 155 7.99 29.78 16.04
N TYR A 156 8.49 29.43 14.86
CA TYR A 156 9.54 28.42 14.64
C TYR A 156 10.94 29.04 14.60
N ASN A 157 11.99 28.22 14.68
CA ASN A 157 13.42 28.63 14.70
C ASN A 157 13.87 29.46 15.93
N GLN A 158 13.06 29.59 16.97
CA GLN A 158 13.34 30.44 18.14
C GLN A 158 14.03 29.73 19.32
N GLY A 159 14.23 28.41 19.24
CA GLY A 159 14.81 27.54 20.27
C GLY A 159 14.21 26.12 20.21
N ALA A 160 14.96 25.10 20.61
CA ALA A 160 14.52 23.70 20.49
C ALA A 160 13.25 23.35 21.31
N SER A 161 13.01 24.06 22.41
CA SER A 161 11.83 23.95 23.27
C SER A 161 10.80 25.07 23.04
N GLU A 162 11.16 26.13 22.32
CA GLU A 162 10.37 27.37 22.24
C GLU A 162 9.10 27.17 21.39
N TYR A 163 7.97 27.64 21.92
CA TYR A 163 6.62 27.52 21.31
C TYR A 163 6.22 26.10 20.87
N THR A 164 6.88 25.05 21.37
CA THR A 164 6.61 23.64 21.00
C THR A 164 5.36 23.04 21.66
N THR A 165 4.75 23.75 22.61
CA THR A 165 3.54 23.32 23.35
C THR A 165 2.41 24.33 23.17
N CYS A 166 1.15 23.90 23.34
CA CYS A 166 0.00 24.81 23.23
C CYS A 166 0.03 25.95 24.24
N SER A 167 0.49 25.71 25.47
CA SER A 167 0.70 26.77 26.47
C SER A 167 1.78 27.76 26.01
N GLY A 168 2.92 27.26 25.51
CA GLY A 168 4.02 28.07 24.99
C GLY A 168 3.62 28.96 23.81
N LEU A 169 2.80 28.43 22.90
CA LEU A 169 2.33 29.12 21.70
C LEU A 169 1.22 30.14 21.98
N LEU A 170 0.28 29.83 22.89
CA LEU A 170 -0.95 30.60 23.06
C LEU A 170 -0.93 31.54 24.26
N THR A 171 -0.67 31.01 25.46
CA THR A 171 -0.97 31.69 26.73
C THR A 171 0.27 32.21 27.47
N THR A 172 1.40 31.50 27.37
CA THR A 172 2.55 31.68 28.26
C THR A 172 3.85 31.34 27.56
N SER A 173 4.49 32.33 26.94
CA SER A 173 5.83 32.16 26.37
C SER A 173 6.91 31.97 27.45
N SER A 174 8.13 31.62 27.05
CA SER A 174 9.23 31.35 27.97
C SER A 174 9.79 32.61 28.65
N SER A 175 10.64 32.40 29.65
CA SER A 175 11.49 33.45 30.24
C SER A 175 12.56 33.99 29.27
N THR A 176 12.92 33.24 28.22
CA THR A 176 13.83 33.70 27.15
C THR A 176 13.17 34.76 26.29
N TRP A 177 11.90 34.54 25.94
CA TRP A 177 11.11 35.38 25.04
C TRP A 177 9.78 35.78 25.69
N PRO A 178 9.77 36.63 26.73
CA PRO A 178 8.56 36.92 27.49
C PRO A 178 7.48 37.64 26.65
N GLN A 179 6.22 37.46 27.05
CA GLN A 179 5.03 38.14 26.51
C GLN A 179 4.83 38.01 24.98
N SER A 180 5.31 36.92 24.37
CA SER A 180 5.34 36.71 22.92
C SER A 180 4.38 35.61 22.43
N ALA A 181 3.67 34.91 23.33
CA ALA A 181 2.61 33.99 22.95
C ALA A 181 1.38 34.75 22.39
N VAL A 182 0.53 34.10 21.59
CA VAL A 182 -0.57 34.77 20.84
C VAL A 182 -1.44 35.70 21.71
N PHE A 183 -1.92 35.24 22.87
CA PHE A 183 -2.73 36.06 23.77
C PHE A 183 -1.92 37.15 24.49
N GLN A 184 -0.61 36.96 24.66
CA GLN A 184 0.27 37.95 25.27
C GLN A 184 0.61 39.08 24.28
N ILE A 185 0.90 38.77 23.01
CA ILE A 185 1.00 39.76 21.93
C ILE A 185 -0.29 40.58 21.86
N ALA A 186 -1.45 39.93 22.00
CA ALA A 186 -2.73 40.64 22.02
C ALA A 186 -2.91 41.55 23.24
N SER A 187 -2.50 41.11 24.43
CA SER A 187 -2.51 41.96 25.63
C SER A 187 -1.61 43.19 25.52
N ASN A 188 -0.58 43.14 24.66
CA ASN A 188 0.30 44.27 24.32
C ASN A 188 -0.28 45.20 23.23
N GLY A 189 -1.57 45.06 22.87
CA GLY A 189 -2.32 46.02 22.05
C GLY A 189 -2.44 45.68 20.56
N VAL A 190 -1.96 44.52 20.10
CA VAL A 190 -2.21 44.05 18.73
C VAL A 190 -3.57 43.31 18.69
N PRO A 191 -4.53 43.66 17.83
CA PRO A 191 -5.80 42.93 17.76
C PRO A 191 -5.59 41.44 17.46
N LEU A 192 -6.23 40.54 18.22
CA LEU A 192 -6.22 39.08 17.99
C LEU A 192 -6.60 38.67 16.57
N SER A 193 -7.37 39.53 15.90
CA SER A 193 -7.80 39.38 14.52
C SER A 193 -6.72 39.63 13.49
N LYS A 194 -5.68 40.40 13.84
CA LYS A 194 -4.50 40.66 13.01
C LYS A 194 -3.35 39.70 13.27
N ILE A 195 -3.52 38.69 14.12
CA ILE A 195 -2.49 37.70 14.44
C ILE A 195 -2.80 36.39 13.70
N VAL A 196 -1.84 35.93 12.90
CA VAL A 196 -1.84 34.61 12.24
C VAL A 196 -0.62 33.84 12.75
N ILE A 197 -0.80 32.55 13.05
CA ILE A 197 0.30 31.67 13.46
C ILE A 197 1.02 31.14 12.20
N GLY A 198 2.23 31.63 11.95
CA GLY A 198 3.09 31.16 10.87
C GLY A 198 3.66 29.77 11.17
N LYS A 199 3.51 28.85 10.21
CA LYS A 199 4.15 27.53 10.19
C LYS A 199 5.07 27.46 8.97
N PRO A 200 6.29 26.86 9.06
CA PRO A 200 7.09 26.60 7.86
C PRO A 200 6.31 25.70 6.90
N ALA A 201 6.50 25.84 5.59
CA ALA A 201 5.79 25.01 4.60
C ALA A 201 6.15 23.53 4.79
N THR A 202 7.44 23.22 4.79
CA THR A 202 8.02 21.90 5.00
C THR A 202 8.71 21.78 6.37
N THR A 203 9.00 20.57 6.83
CA THR A 203 9.83 20.37 8.04
C THR A 203 11.30 20.74 7.83
N SER A 204 11.75 20.91 6.57
CA SER A 204 13.11 21.36 6.24
C SER A 204 13.32 22.87 6.33
N ASP A 205 12.25 23.68 6.38
CA ASP A 205 12.37 25.14 6.54
C ASP A 205 12.52 25.58 8.02
N ALA A 206 12.48 24.62 8.97
CA ALA A 206 12.75 24.85 10.38
C ALA A 206 13.95 24.03 10.88
N SER A 207 14.94 24.70 11.46
CA SER A 207 16.13 24.09 12.06
C SER A 207 15.95 23.75 13.54
N ASN A 208 14.99 24.40 14.22
CA ASN A 208 14.57 24.09 15.59
C ASN A 208 13.14 24.62 15.87
N GLY A 209 12.55 24.25 17.02
CA GLY A 209 11.28 24.84 17.49
C GLY A 209 10.07 24.55 16.61
N PHE A 210 9.98 23.36 16.01
CA PHE A 210 8.86 23.00 15.12
C PHE A 210 7.73 22.28 15.85
N MET A 211 6.50 22.77 15.71
CA MET A 211 5.27 22.10 16.17
C MET A 211 4.62 21.32 15.02
N SER A 212 4.24 20.06 15.25
CA SER A 212 3.53 19.23 14.27
C SER A 212 2.15 19.81 13.91
N THR A 213 1.65 19.51 12.70
CA THR A 213 0.31 19.97 12.25
C THR A 213 -0.83 19.45 13.13
N SER A 214 -0.72 18.22 13.66
CA SER A 214 -1.68 17.63 14.61
C SER A 214 -1.63 18.29 15.99
N THR A 215 -0.44 18.61 16.49
CA THR A 215 -0.30 19.38 17.75
C THR A 215 -0.87 20.77 17.57
N LEU A 216 -0.53 21.47 16.47
CA LEU A 216 -1.02 22.80 16.16
C LEU A 216 -2.55 22.84 16.04
N ALA A 217 -3.16 21.87 15.36
CA ALA A 217 -4.62 21.75 15.30
C ALA A 217 -5.27 21.62 16.69
N THR A 218 -4.66 20.84 17.58
CA THR A 218 -5.09 20.72 18.99
C THR A 218 -5.00 22.06 19.72
N CYS A 219 -3.91 22.82 19.53
CA CYS A 219 -3.74 24.14 20.12
C CYS A 219 -4.78 25.14 19.57
N LEU A 220 -5.03 25.16 18.25
CA LEU A 220 -6.06 26.01 17.64
C LEU A 220 -7.46 25.71 18.20
N GLN A 221 -7.77 24.44 18.48
CA GLN A 221 -9.03 24.06 19.12
C GLN A 221 -9.12 24.54 20.58
N GLN A 222 -8.04 24.45 21.35
CA GLN A 222 -7.97 25.01 22.70
C GLN A 222 -8.13 26.53 22.69
N ALA A 223 -7.52 27.23 21.73
CA ALA A 223 -7.63 28.68 21.59
C ALA A 223 -9.03 29.15 21.18
N LYS A 224 -9.72 28.42 20.28
CA LYS A 224 -11.15 28.63 19.97
C LYS A 224 -12.00 28.51 21.24
N ASN A 225 -11.78 27.47 22.05
CA ASN A 225 -12.50 27.26 23.31
C ASN A 225 -12.21 28.35 24.36
N GLN A 226 -11.10 29.08 24.23
CA GLN A 226 -10.72 30.24 25.04
C GLN A 226 -11.18 31.58 24.43
N GLY A 227 -12.01 31.55 23.38
CA GLY A 227 -12.64 32.74 22.79
C GLY A 227 -11.86 33.41 21.65
N TRP A 228 -10.80 32.78 21.10
CA TRP A 228 -10.11 33.35 19.94
C TRP A 228 -10.95 33.20 18.66
N ILE A 229 -11.43 34.34 18.16
CA ILE A 229 -12.15 34.47 16.88
C ILE A 229 -11.31 35.35 15.93
N PRO A 230 -10.64 34.80 14.91
CA PRO A 230 -9.92 35.61 13.92
C PRO A 230 -10.89 36.34 12.97
N GLU A 231 -10.61 37.59 12.59
CA GLU A 231 -11.45 38.29 11.60
C GLU A 231 -11.22 37.73 10.20
N SER A 232 -12.24 37.09 9.63
CA SER A 232 -13.12 37.79 8.67
C SER A 232 -14.01 36.80 7.90
N GLY A 233 -15.31 36.79 8.21
CA GLY A 233 -16.34 36.23 7.33
C GLY A 233 -16.32 34.72 7.03
N TYR A 234 -15.48 33.93 7.69
CA TYR A 234 -15.45 32.47 7.54
C TYR A 234 -16.03 31.75 8.74
N ASP A 235 -17.04 30.93 8.46
CA ASP A 235 -17.74 30.10 9.43
C ASP A 235 -16.80 29.02 9.99
N LEU A 236 -16.67 28.96 11.32
CA LEU A 236 -15.66 28.19 12.04
C LEU A 236 -16.18 26.85 12.58
N ASP A 237 -17.43 26.49 12.26
CA ASP A 237 -18.18 25.34 12.79
C ASP A 237 -18.06 24.05 11.94
N GLN A 238 -17.05 24.00 11.06
CA GLN A 238 -16.55 22.77 10.45
C GLN A 238 -15.04 22.62 10.73
N GLU A 239 -14.51 21.39 10.67
CA GLU A 239 -13.14 21.02 11.07
C GLU A 239 -12.02 21.53 10.11
N ARG A 240 -12.20 22.73 9.53
CA ARG A 240 -11.69 23.08 8.20
C ARG A 240 -11.18 24.53 8.06
N SER A 241 -10.53 25.05 9.10
CA SER A 241 -9.99 26.42 9.10
C SER A 241 -8.54 26.46 9.58
N LEU A 242 -7.62 26.15 8.66
CA LEU A 242 -6.18 26.30 8.82
C LEU A 242 -5.71 27.48 7.97
N ILE A 243 -5.16 28.54 8.59
CA ILE A 243 -4.36 29.52 7.84
C ILE A 243 -2.95 28.94 7.73
N VAL A 244 -2.69 28.21 6.66
CA VAL A 244 -1.41 27.54 6.39
C VAL A 244 -0.97 27.87 4.97
N LEU A 245 0.27 28.33 4.84
CA LEU A 245 0.96 28.44 3.57
C LEU A 245 1.29 27.02 3.07
N ALA A 246 0.82 26.70 1.86
CA ALA A 246 0.67 25.33 1.34
C ALA A 246 2.01 24.64 1.02
N SER A 247 2.09 23.32 0.80
CA SER A 247 1.05 22.29 0.59
C SER A 247 1.52 20.95 1.20
N LEU A 248 0.74 19.89 1.44
CA LEU A 248 -0.39 19.24 0.72
C LEU A 248 -1.43 18.72 1.76
N MET A 249 -2.67 18.27 1.49
CA MET A 249 -3.49 18.11 0.27
C MET A 249 -5.00 18.05 0.64
N ASN A 250 -5.87 17.72 -0.33
CA ASN A 250 -7.27 17.27 -0.15
C ASN A 250 -8.23 18.18 0.65
N GLY A 251 -8.74 19.20 -0.04
CA GLY A 251 -9.94 19.95 0.34
C GLY A 251 -9.92 21.38 -0.19
N LEU A 252 -11.10 21.95 -0.42
CA LEU A 252 -11.25 23.37 -0.74
C LEU A 252 -11.04 24.19 0.54
N TYR A 253 -9.85 24.76 0.70
CA TYR A 253 -9.48 25.63 1.81
C TYR A 253 -8.96 26.97 1.27
N LYS A 254 -9.43 28.07 1.85
CA LYS A 254 -9.03 29.42 1.47
C LYS A 254 -7.85 29.87 2.33
N ALA A 255 -6.65 29.75 1.78
CA ALA A 255 -5.40 30.20 2.38
C ALA A 255 -4.57 31.01 1.37
N PHE A 256 -3.52 31.68 1.83
CA PHE A 256 -2.63 32.45 0.96
C PHE A 256 -1.53 31.56 0.40
N PHE A 257 -0.84 32.02 -0.65
CA PHE A 257 0.33 31.34 -1.21
C PHE A 257 1.45 32.36 -1.43
N VAL A 258 2.56 32.22 -0.70
CA VAL A 258 3.72 33.12 -0.70
C VAL A 258 4.79 32.62 -1.66
N ILE A 259 5.20 33.48 -2.58
CA ILE A 259 6.27 33.22 -3.55
C ILE A 259 7.58 33.86 -3.03
N ARG A 260 8.57 33.03 -2.66
CA ARG A 260 9.91 33.52 -2.27
C ARG A 260 10.83 33.82 -3.49
N PRO A 261 11.66 34.88 -3.42
CA PRO A 261 12.61 35.23 -4.48
C PRO A 261 14.02 34.63 -4.28
N GLN A 262 14.81 34.64 -5.35
CA GLN A 262 16.28 34.64 -5.26
C GLN A 262 16.83 35.85 -6.03
N ARG A 263 17.73 36.60 -5.38
CA ARG A 263 18.65 37.62 -5.93
C ARG A 263 18.12 38.45 -7.12
N ILE A 264 17.39 39.52 -6.82
CA ILE A 264 17.34 40.69 -7.71
C ILE A 264 18.53 41.58 -7.38
N ARG A 265 19.57 41.59 -8.24
CA ARG A 265 20.56 42.68 -8.23
C ARG A 265 19.94 43.89 -8.93
N MET A 266 19.95 45.05 -8.28
CA MET A 266 19.65 46.31 -8.97
C MET A 266 20.76 46.63 -9.97
N SER A 267 20.39 46.77 -11.25
CA SER A 267 21.11 47.56 -12.24
C SER A 267 20.15 48.57 -12.85
N SER A 268 20.65 49.76 -13.16
CA SER A 268 19.82 50.88 -13.60
C SER A 268 19.47 50.80 -15.09
N THR A 269 18.24 51.15 -15.46
CA THR A 269 17.89 52.19 -16.45
C THR A 269 16.38 52.22 -16.77
N SER A 270 15.90 53.37 -17.24
CA SER A 270 14.47 53.74 -17.33
C SER A 270 13.82 53.42 -18.69
N LYS A 271 12.48 53.18 -18.73
CA LYS A 271 11.48 53.97 -19.52
C LYS A 271 10.03 53.41 -19.54
N LEU A 272 9.10 54.19 -18.96
CA LEU A 272 7.93 54.86 -19.59
C LEU A 272 6.72 54.09 -20.25
N ILE A 273 5.51 54.67 -20.08
CA ILE A 273 4.23 54.54 -20.85
C ILE A 273 3.36 53.27 -20.61
N ARG A 274 1.99 53.27 -20.65
CA ARG A 274 0.88 54.16 -20.14
C ARG A 274 -0.51 53.54 -20.51
N LEU A 275 -1.55 53.67 -19.65
CA LEU A 275 -3.03 53.55 -19.96
C LEU A 275 -3.55 52.16 -20.45
N THR A 276 -4.83 51.74 -20.47
CA THR A 276 -6.17 52.20 -19.95
C THR A 276 -7.12 50.97 -19.85
N THR A 277 -7.78 50.57 -18.75
CA THR A 277 -9.02 51.01 -18.04
C THR A 277 -10.41 50.53 -18.58
N LYS A 278 -11.29 50.07 -17.65
CA LYS A 278 -12.77 49.81 -17.72
C LYS A 278 -13.26 48.48 -18.36
N GLY A 279 -14.32 47.81 -17.88
CA GLY A 279 -15.01 47.92 -16.58
C GLY A 279 -16.47 47.38 -16.49
N LYS A 280 -16.91 47.06 -15.25
CA LYS A 280 -18.31 46.79 -14.75
C LYS A 280 -19.07 45.52 -15.22
N GLN A 281 -20.22 45.08 -14.63
CA GLN A 281 -20.70 44.95 -13.22
C GLN A 281 -22.14 44.36 -13.22
N THR A 282 -22.68 43.90 -12.06
CA THR A 282 -24.09 43.47 -11.76
C THR A 282 -24.52 42.14 -12.39
N ALA A 283 -25.42 41.31 -11.83
CA ALA A 283 -25.95 41.13 -10.46
C ALA A 283 -26.07 39.59 -10.21
N TYR A 284 -26.25 38.99 -9.03
CA TYR A 284 -26.71 39.39 -7.68
C TYR A 284 -28.24 39.40 -7.45
N ASP A 285 -28.64 38.95 -6.24
CA ASP A 285 -29.99 38.73 -5.66
C ASP A 285 -31.10 38.12 -6.55
N ASP A 286 -31.45 36.84 -6.26
CA ASP A 286 -32.81 36.57 -5.77
C ASP A 286 -32.91 35.35 -4.80
N PHE A 287 -33.93 35.36 -3.94
CA PHE A 287 -34.45 34.31 -3.05
C PHE A 287 -33.52 33.39 -2.22
N ARG A 288 -33.02 33.94 -1.10
CA ARG A 288 -32.52 33.18 0.07
C ARG A 288 -33.66 32.56 0.91
N ALA A 289 -34.37 31.54 0.40
CA ALA A 289 -35.54 30.96 1.12
C ALA A 289 -35.74 29.43 1.04
N LYS A 290 -34.79 28.64 1.57
CA LYS A 290 -35.07 27.33 2.21
C LYS A 290 -33.94 26.93 3.17
N LYS A 291 -34.28 26.72 4.44
CA LYS A 291 -33.35 26.45 5.55
C LYS A 291 -33.31 24.94 5.85
N PHE A 292 -32.18 24.45 6.40
CA PHE A 292 -31.92 23.06 6.82
C PHE A 292 -31.77 21.99 5.72
N GLY A 293 -30.53 21.80 5.26
CA GLY A 293 -30.07 20.51 4.73
C GLY A 293 -29.55 19.62 5.86
N LYS A 294 -29.82 18.30 5.81
CA LYS A 294 -29.42 17.34 6.85
C LYS A 294 -27.93 16.96 6.72
N LYS A 295 -27.27 16.62 7.83
CA LYS A 295 -26.00 15.87 7.82
C LYS A 295 -26.24 14.52 7.11
N THR A 296 -25.56 14.26 6.00
CA THR A 296 -25.62 12.99 5.28
C THR A 296 -24.81 11.92 6.01
N GLN A 297 -25.49 11.04 6.74
CA GLN A 297 -24.92 9.76 7.17
C GLN A 297 -24.67 8.88 5.94
N VAL A 298 -23.62 8.05 6.00
CA VAL A 298 -23.41 6.95 5.05
C VAL A 298 -24.58 5.95 5.19
N PRO A 299 -25.20 5.47 4.09
CA PRO A 299 -26.35 4.57 4.16
C PRO A 299 -25.92 3.14 4.54
N TRP A 300 -25.91 2.86 5.84
CA TRP A 300 -25.82 1.50 6.38
C TRP A 300 -27.15 0.75 6.21
N VAL A 301 -27.09 -0.52 5.80
CA VAL A 301 -28.22 -1.45 5.89
C VAL A 301 -27.76 -2.76 6.53
N ASP A 302 -28.38 -3.12 7.64
CA ASP A 302 -28.33 -4.48 8.18
C ASP A 302 -29.30 -5.35 7.37
N VAL A 303 -28.84 -6.53 6.94
CA VAL A 303 -29.63 -7.48 6.14
C VAL A 303 -30.01 -8.75 6.92
N SER A 304 -29.89 -8.74 8.25
CA SER A 304 -30.17 -9.90 9.10
C SER A 304 -31.59 -9.96 9.71
N ASP A 305 -32.32 -8.82 9.74
CA ASP A 305 -33.61 -8.66 10.46
C ASP A 305 -34.82 -8.27 9.57
N ASP A 306 -34.78 -8.45 8.24
CA ASP A 306 -35.80 -7.92 7.27
C ASP A 306 -37.15 -8.71 7.23
N GLU A 307 -37.60 -9.33 8.34
CA GLU A 307 -38.88 -10.08 8.44
C GLU A 307 -40.12 -9.15 8.53
N ASP A 308 -40.03 -8.04 9.29
CA ASP A 308 -41.19 -7.24 9.73
C ASP A 308 -41.76 -6.23 8.70
N ARG A 309 -41.54 -6.42 7.39
CA ARG A 309 -42.13 -5.55 6.35
C ARG A 309 -43.41 -6.15 5.74
N PRO A 310 -44.58 -5.51 5.89
CA PRO A 310 -45.83 -6.05 5.35
C PRO A 310 -45.83 -6.07 3.80
N ARG A 311 -45.88 -7.28 3.23
CA ARG A 311 -45.89 -7.53 1.79
C ARG A 311 -47.15 -6.95 1.12
N LYS A 312 -47.00 -5.90 0.30
CA LYS A 312 -48.11 -5.35 -0.49
C LYS A 312 -48.20 -5.97 -1.89
N THR A 313 -49.27 -6.76 -2.08
CA THR A 313 -49.90 -7.20 -3.35
C THR A 313 -49.07 -8.01 -4.36
N PRO A 314 -49.58 -9.17 -4.84
CA PRO A 314 -48.94 -9.95 -5.90
C PRO A 314 -49.30 -9.44 -7.31
N LEU A 315 -48.39 -9.65 -8.27
CA LEU A 315 -48.67 -9.46 -9.70
C LEU A 315 -49.36 -10.70 -10.29
N LYS A 316 -50.28 -10.46 -11.24
CA LYS A 316 -51.11 -11.51 -11.86
C LYS A 316 -50.29 -12.45 -12.74
N VAL A 317 -50.55 -13.75 -12.62
CA VAL A 317 -50.30 -14.74 -13.69
C VAL A 317 -51.58 -14.85 -14.52
N MET A 318 -51.46 -14.89 -15.86
CA MET A 318 -52.57 -15.25 -16.76
C MET A 318 -52.33 -16.65 -17.36
N PRO A 319 -53.38 -17.48 -17.52
CA PRO A 319 -53.23 -18.89 -17.89
C PRO A 319 -53.35 -19.15 -19.41
N ASN A 320 -52.92 -20.36 -19.78
CA ASN A 320 -53.20 -21.17 -20.99
C ASN A 320 -51.89 -21.62 -21.69
N GLY A 321 -51.66 -22.89 -22.02
CA GLY A 321 -52.38 -24.11 -21.61
C GLY A 321 -52.52 -25.14 -22.73
N ARG A 322 -52.08 -26.39 -22.47
CA ARG A 322 -52.61 -27.65 -23.03
C ARG A 322 -51.85 -28.83 -22.42
N GLN A 323 -52.59 -29.86 -22.00
CA GLN A 323 -52.06 -31.20 -21.75
C GLN A 323 -51.97 -31.97 -23.09
N PRO A 324 -51.46 -33.21 -23.12
CA PRO A 324 -52.40 -34.31 -22.88
C PRO A 324 -51.89 -35.42 -21.94
N HIS A 325 -52.85 -35.98 -21.20
CA HIS A 325 -53.00 -37.37 -20.76
C HIS A 325 -51.85 -38.14 -20.10
N GLN A 326 -52.16 -38.64 -18.90
CA GLN A 326 -51.69 -39.93 -18.42
C GLN A 326 -52.29 -41.06 -19.27
N ASP A 327 -51.57 -42.16 -19.41
CA ASP A 327 -52.16 -43.48 -19.52
C ASP A 327 -51.30 -44.47 -18.71
N GLY A 328 -51.94 -45.39 -17.99
CA GLY A 328 -51.26 -46.21 -16.97
C GLY A 328 -51.41 -47.70 -17.21
N ARG A 329 -50.30 -48.45 -17.16
CA ARG A 329 -50.32 -49.92 -17.09
C ARG A 329 -49.31 -50.46 -16.09
N GLN A 330 -49.76 -51.42 -15.30
CA GLN A 330 -48.92 -52.35 -14.56
C GLN A 330 -48.29 -53.33 -15.57
N ASP A 331 -47.08 -53.84 -15.32
CA ASP A 331 -46.96 -55.21 -14.78
C ASP A 331 -45.53 -55.57 -14.29
N ARG A 332 -45.41 -56.81 -13.79
CA ARG A 332 -44.34 -57.38 -12.96
C ARG A 332 -43.03 -57.80 -13.66
N ASN A 333 -42.01 -57.96 -12.81
CA ASN A 333 -41.11 -59.14 -12.68
C ASN A 333 -39.73 -59.26 -13.39
N ASN A 334 -38.78 -59.71 -12.55
CA ASN A 334 -37.67 -60.68 -12.79
C ASN A 334 -36.47 -60.36 -13.73
N LYS A 335 -35.33 -60.11 -13.07
CA LYS A 335 -34.10 -60.97 -13.03
C LYS A 335 -33.19 -61.17 -14.25
N LYS A 336 -31.89 -61.11 -13.90
CA LYS A 336 -30.73 -61.90 -14.40
C LYS A 336 -30.14 -61.57 -15.79
N ALA A 337 -29.17 -60.66 -15.75
CA ALA A 337 -27.74 -60.94 -15.94
C ALA A 337 -27.27 -61.87 -17.09
N ARG A 338 -26.33 -61.35 -17.89
CA ARG A 338 -25.21 -62.13 -18.46
C ARG A 338 -23.90 -61.34 -18.39
N ARG A 339 -22.77 -62.06 -18.28
CA ARG A 339 -21.41 -61.51 -18.30
C ARG A 339 -20.92 -61.33 -19.74
N SER A 340 -20.05 -60.35 -19.94
CA SER A 340 -18.82 -60.50 -20.74
C SER A 340 -17.68 -59.90 -19.93
N GLN A 341 -16.53 -60.57 -19.91
CA GLN A 341 -15.31 -60.08 -19.27
C GLN A 341 -14.41 -59.48 -20.36
N ASP A 342 -13.60 -58.48 -20.00
CA ASP A 342 -12.23 -58.34 -20.50
C ASP A 342 -11.41 -57.50 -19.51
N THR A 343 -10.08 -57.57 -19.59
CA THR A 343 -9.17 -57.31 -18.46
C THR A 343 -8.06 -56.31 -18.76
N ALA A 344 -7.79 -55.40 -17.82
CA ALA A 344 -6.46 -54.86 -17.54
C ALA A 344 -6.45 -54.21 -16.13
N ASP A 345 -5.34 -54.32 -15.39
CA ASP A 345 -5.21 -53.82 -14.02
C ASP A 345 -4.77 -52.36 -13.90
N GLU A 346 -5.36 -51.61 -12.96
CA GLU A 346 -4.71 -50.48 -12.28
C GLU A 346 -4.60 -50.77 -10.76
N PRO A 347 -3.50 -50.36 -10.10
CA PRO A 347 -3.23 -50.76 -8.72
C PRO A 347 -4.13 -50.06 -7.69
N ALA A 348 -4.70 -50.84 -6.78
CA ALA A 348 -5.64 -50.37 -5.78
C ALA A 348 -5.08 -49.32 -4.80
N THR A 349 -5.89 -48.31 -4.48
CA THR A 349 -5.59 -47.33 -3.44
C THR A 349 -5.94 -47.91 -2.05
N PRO A 350 -5.15 -47.67 -0.98
CA PRO A 350 -5.50 -48.14 0.36
C PRO A 350 -6.84 -47.56 0.85
N GLY A 351 -7.75 -48.44 1.28
CA GLY A 351 -9.12 -48.06 1.64
C GLY A 351 -9.21 -47.30 2.96
N ALA A 352 -9.81 -46.10 2.94
CA ALA A 352 -10.18 -45.36 4.14
C ALA A 352 -11.56 -45.83 4.64
N SER A 353 -11.60 -46.92 5.41
CA SER A 353 -12.83 -47.46 6.01
C SER A 353 -13.29 -46.62 7.21
N GLY A 354 -13.86 -45.45 6.95
CA GLY A 354 -14.48 -44.57 7.94
C GLY A 354 -15.91 -44.21 7.53
N SER A 355 -16.91 -44.93 8.04
CA SER A 355 -18.31 -44.81 7.63
C SER A 355 -19.02 -43.59 8.24
N GLY A 356 -18.58 -42.39 7.86
CA GLY A 356 -19.39 -41.18 8.00
C GLY A 356 -20.46 -41.13 6.92
N SER A 357 -21.74 -41.00 7.29
CA SER A 357 -22.82 -40.73 6.34
C SER A 357 -22.52 -39.48 5.50
N PRO A 358 -22.82 -39.43 4.18
CA PRO A 358 -22.62 -38.24 3.36
C PRO A 358 -23.51 -37.10 3.87
N ILE A 359 -22.94 -36.23 4.70
CA ILE A 359 -23.69 -35.16 5.36
C ILE A 359 -24.22 -34.20 4.29
N ASN A 360 -25.52 -33.91 4.32
CA ASN A 360 -26.18 -33.15 3.25
C ASN A 360 -25.67 -31.70 3.21
N LEU A 361 -24.72 -31.45 2.30
CA LEU A 361 -24.08 -30.16 2.07
C LEU A 361 -25.10 -29.04 1.81
N GLN A 362 -26.23 -29.35 1.17
CA GLN A 362 -27.28 -28.37 0.88
C GLN A 362 -28.03 -27.94 2.16
N GLU A 363 -28.25 -28.87 3.10
CA GLU A 363 -28.88 -28.57 4.38
C GLU A 363 -27.98 -27.68 5.26
N GLN A 364 -26.67 -27.90 5.20
CA GLN A 364 -25.68 -27.08 5.91
C GLN A 364 -25.56 -25.67 5.29
N ARG A 365 -25.62 -25.55 3.96
CA ARG A 365 -25.73 -24.24 3.27
C ARG A 365 -26.95 -23.44 3.74
N ARG A 366 -28.13 -24.07 3.89
CA ARG A 366 -29.35 -23.42 4.41
C ARG A 366 -29.20 -22.91 5.84
N LYS A 367 -28.33 -23.51 6.66
CA LYS A 367 -28.11 -23.13 8.05
C LYS A 367 -27.18 -21.91 8.22
N LEU A 368 -26.60 -21.33 7.17
CA LEU A 368 -25.67 -20.18 7.27
C LEU A 368 -26.36 -18.82 7.50
N PRO A 369 -25.72 -17.84 8.18
CA PRO A 369 -26.28 -16.49 8.36
C PRO A 369 -26.63 -15.79 7.04
N ILE A 370 -25.72 -15.86 6.06
CA ILE A 370 -25.93 -15.31 4.71
C ILE A 370 -27.09 -15.94 3.92
N ALA A 371 -27.65 -17.08 4.37
CA ALA A 371 -28.85 -17.66 3.75
C ALA A 371 -30.12 -16.87 4.12
N LYS A 372 -30.20 -16.28 5.33
CA LYS A 372 -31.33 -15.42 5.74
C LYS A 372 -31.41 -14.15 4.87
N GLY A 373 -30.31 -13.40 4.81
CA GLY A 373 -30.23 -12.15 4.05
C GLY A 373 -30.13 -12.32 2.53
N ARG A 374 -30.33 -13.52 1.96
CA ARG A 374 -30.07 -13.83 0.53
C ARG A 374 -30.86 -12.94 -0.42
N GLU A 375 -32.15 -12.73 -0.16
CA GLU A 375 -33.00 -11.91 -1.05
C GLU A 375 -32.68 -10.42 -0.96
N ALA A 376 -32.42 -9.91 0.24
CA ALA A 376 -31.98 -8.53 0.44
C ALA A 376 -30.63 -8.26 -0.22
N LEU A 377 -29.65 -9.16 -0.03
CA LEU A 377 -28.33 -9.08 -0.65
C LEU A 377 -28.41 -9.02 -2.19
N ILE A 378 -29.20 -9.89 -2.82
CA ILE A 378 -29.36 -9.91 -4.28
C ILE A 378 -30.13 -8.68 -4.77
N ARG A 379 -31.17 -8.23 -4.06
CA ARG A 379 -31.93 -7.01 -4.38
C ARG A 379 -31.01 -5.78 -4.39
N GLU A 380 -30.11 -5.67 -3.42
CA GLU A 380 -29.18 -4.55 -3.30
C GLU A 380 -28.03 -4.61 -4.31
N ILE A 381 -27.47 -5.78 -4.58
CA ILE A 381 -26.47 -5.95 -5.67
C ILE A 381 -27.13 -5.69 -7.05
N GLN A 382 -28.43 -5.94 -7.20
CA GLN A 382 -29.15 -5.59 -8.42
C GLN A 382 -29.33 -4.07 -8.58
N SER A 383 -29.74 -3.37 -7.51
CA SER A 383 -30.03 -1.92 -7.56
C SER A 383 -28.80 -1.01 -7.58
N ASN A 384 -27.66 -1.45 -7.04
CA ASN A 384 -26.43 -0.66 -6.97
C ASN A 384 -25.36 -1.25 -7.92
N ASP A 385 -24.53 -0.41 -8.55
CA ASP A 385 -23.44 -0.91 -9.40
C ASP A 385 -22.15 -1.22 -8.63
N VAL A 386 -21.99 -0.61 -7.45
CA VAL A 386 -20.98 -1.00 -6.45
C VAL A 386 -21.68 -1.31 -5.14
N THR A 387 -21.33 -2.43 -4.52
CA THR A 387 -21.81 -2.82 -3.18
C THR A 387 -20.62 -3.17 -2.28
N VAL A 388 -20.55 -2.57 -1.09
CA VAL A 388 -19.54 -2.90 -0.07
C VAL A 388 -20.16 -3.87 0.93
N LEU A 389 -19.68 -5.10 0.96
CA LEU A 389 -20.21 -6.18 1.79
C LEU A 389 -19.31 -6.44 3.01
N LEU A 390 -19.69 -5.87 4.14
CA LEU A 390 -19.04 -6.08 5.43
C LEU A 390 -19.62 -7.30 6.16
N GLY A 391 -18.80 -7.97 6.97
CA GLY A 391 -19.28 -8.85 8.03
C GLY A 391 -18.14 -9.63 8.69
N GLU A 392 -18.36 -10.24 9.84
CA GLU A 392 -17.30 -11.02 10.49
C GLU A 392 -16.86 -12.25 9.67
N THR A 393 -15.67 -12.77 9.98
CA THR A 393 -15.23 -14.07 9.45
C THR A 393 -16.08 -15.20 10.04
N GLY A 394 -16.56 -16.12 9.19
CA GLY A 394 -17.56 -17.14 9.56
C GLY A 394 -19.02 -16.79 9.21
N SER A 395 -19.30 -15.58 8.73
CA SER A 395 -20.64 -15.15 8.26
C SER A 395 -21.16 -15.86 6.99
N GLY A 396 -20.27 -16.52 6.23
CA GLY A 396 -20.60 -17.18 4.96
C GLY A 396 -20.34 -16.35 3.70
N LYS A 397 -19.82 -15.11 3.82
CA LYS A 397 -19.30 -14.33 2.66
C LYS A 397 -18.23 -15.15 1.92
N THR A 398 -17.16 -15.45 2.65
CA THR A 398 -16.12 -16.42 2.30
C THR A 398 -15.76 -17.18 3.57
N THR A 399 -15.50 -18.47 3.46
CA THR A 399 -15.18 -19.37 4.58
C THR A 399 -14.25 -20.44 4.05
N ARG A 400 -13.12 -20.66 4.72
CA ARG A 400 -11.96 -21.30 4.11
C ARG A 400 -11.39 -22.45 4.96
N ASN A 401 -11.65 -23.64 4.44
CA ASN A 401 -10.95 -24.93 4.64
C ASN A 401 -11.05 -25.73 5.95
N CYS A 402 -11.09 -27.05 5.73
CA CYS A 402 -10.47 -28.13 6.51
C CYS A 402 -10.90 -28.36 7.98
N ALA A 403 -12.19 -28.25 8.27
CA ALA A 403 -12.85 -29.09 9.29
C ALA A 403 -14.36 -29.12 9.05
N TYR A 404 -14.97 -27.93 8.95
CA TYR A 404 -16.43 -27.76 8.90
C TYR A 404 -16.96 -27.31 7.52
N PRO A 405 -18.14 -27.80 7.09
CA PRO A 405 -18.67 -27.60 5.75
C PRO A 405 -19.48 -26.30 5.62
N SER A 406 -18.85 -25.24 5.13
CA SER A 406 -19.51 -24.01 4.69
C SER A 406 -18.58 -23.23 3.75
N ALA A 407 -19.04 -22.89 2.54
CA ALA A 407 -18.23 -22.15 1.56
C ALA A 407 -18.85 -20.80 1.18
N CYS A 408 -18.08 -20.03 0.39
CA CYS A 408 -18.46 -18.75 -0.20
C CYS A 408 -19.80 -18.85 -0.97
N GLN A 409 -20.86 -18.19 -0.47
CA GLN A 409 -22.20 -18.26 -1.08
C GLN A 409 -22.48 -17.12 -2.07
N VAL A 410 -21.83 -15.96 -1.93
CA VAL A 410 -22.13 -14.75 -2.73
C VAL A 410 -22.04 -15.00 -4.26
N PRO A 411 -20.97 -15.61 -4.80
CA PRO A 411 -20.87 -15.88 -6.24
C PRO A 411 -21.91 -16.90 -6.71
N GLN A 412 -22.28 -17.86 -5.84
CA GLN A 412 -23.30 -18.86 -6.14
C GLN A 412 -24.68 -18.21 -6.25
N TYR A 413 -25.03 -17.30 -5.33
CA TYR A 413 -26.31 -16.59 -5.36
C TYR A 413 -26.42 -15.61 -6.53
N ILE A 414 -25.32 -14.96 -6.94
CA ILE A 414 -25.28 -14.07 -8.11
C ILE A 414 -25.41 -14.85 -9.43
N LEU A 415 -24.91 -16.09 -9.49
CA LEU A 415 -25.16 -16.99 -10.61
C LEU A 415 -26.62 -17.51 -10.62
N GLU A 416 -27.12 -17.95 -9.46
CA GLU A 416 -28.49 -18.48 -9.28
C GLU A 416 -29.59 -17.44 -9.55
N SER A 417 -29.33 -16.15 -9.32
CA SER A 417 -30.27 -15.06 -9.60
C SER A 417 -30.26 -14.57 -11.05
N GLY A 418 -29.35 -15.10 -11.89
CA GLY A 418 -29.20 -14.67 -13.29
C GLY A 418 -28.53 -13.31 -13.48
N LEU A 419 -28.07 -12.63 -12.41
CA LEU A 419 -27.39 -11.34 -12.47
C LEU A 419 -26.15 -11.34 -13.39
N ALA A 420 -25.46 -12.48 -13.52
CA ALA A 420 -24.32 -12.63 -14.42
C ALA A 420 -24.69 -12.80 -15.91
N GLY A 421 -25.99 -12.85 -16.26
CA GLY A 421 -26.47 -12.93 -17.64
C GLY A 421 -25.77 -14.00 -18.47
N ARG A 422 -25.09 -13.58 -19.55
CA ARG A 422 -24.23 -14.45 -20.39
C ARG A 422 -22.74 -14.44 -20.01
N GLY A 423 -22.27 -13.44 -19.24
CA GLY A 423 -20.84 -13.31 -18.92
C GLY A 423 -20.39 -14.11 -17.70
N MET A 424 -19.10 -14.01 -17.36
CA MET A 424 -18.52 -14.64 -16.18
C MET A 424 -18.67 -13.80 -14.91
N ILE A 425 -18.57 -14.46 -13.76
CA ILE A 425 -18.31 -13.86 -12.44
C ILE A 425 -16.83 -14.08 -12.14
N ALA A 426 -16.07 -12.99 -12.01
CA ALA A 426 -14.73 -13.04 -11.45
C ALA A 426 -14.80 -12.99 -9.92
N VAL A 427 -14.05 -13.84 -9.23
CA VAL A 427 -13.86 -13.77 -7.78
C VAL A 427 -12.38 -13.70 -7.49
N THR A 428 -11.89 -12.53 -7.07
CA THR A 428 -10.47 -12.33 -6.80
C THR A 428 -10.12 -12.73 -5.37
N GLN A 429 -8.85 -13.03 -5.14
CA GLN A 429 -8.29 -13.49 -3.87
C GLN A 429 -6.82 -13.05 -3.79
N PRO A 430 -6.33 -12.53 -2.66
CA PRO A 430 -4.91 -12.20 -2.54
C PRO A 430 -3.98 -13.43 -2.57
N ARG A 431 -4.48 -14.65 -2.29
CA ARG A 431 -3.65 -15.86 -2.07
C ARG A 431 -3.99 -17.01 -3.05
N LYS A 432 -2.98 -17.57 -3.75
CA LYS A 432 -3.12 -18.72 -4.69
C LYS A 432 -3.89 -19.91 -4.10
N VAL A 433 -3.56 -20.29 -2.86
CA VAL A 433 -4.20 -21.41 -2.15
C VAL A 433 -5.65 -21.09 -1.73
N ALA A 434 -6.09 -19.84 -1.76
CA ALA A 434 -7.49 -19.47 -1.53
C ALA A 434 -8.32 -19.69 -2.81
N ALA A 435 -7.90 -19.11 -3.94
CA ALA A 435 -8.60 -19.28 -5.21
C ALA A 435 -8.77 -20.76 -5.62
N THR A 436 -7.72 -21.57 -5.48
CA THR A 436 -7.75 -23.01 -5.81
C THR A 436 -8.65 -23.82 -4.87
N SER A 437 -8.59 -23.60 -3.55
CA SER A 437 -9.43 -24.33 -2.58
C SER A 437 -10.90 -23.93 -2.64
N LEU A 438 -11.20 -22.62 -2.82
CA LEU A 438 -12.57 -22.13 -2.99
C LEU A 438 -13.18 -22.63 -4.30
N ALA A 439 -12.44 -22.63 -5.41
CA ALA A 439 -12.91 -23.22 -6.67
C ALA A 439 -13.20 -24.71 -6.54
N GLY A 440 -12.29 -25.49 -5.94
CA GLY A 440 -12.49 -26.92 -5.70
C GLY A 440 -13.73 -27.21 -4.83
N ARG A 441 -13.92 -26.43 -3.77
CA ARG A 441 -15.06 -26.57 -2.87
C ARG A 441 -16.39 -26.14 -3.51
N VAL A 442 -16.42 -25.04 -4.27
CA VAL A 442 -17.65 -24.53 -4.90
C VAL A 442 -18.03 -25.33 -6.15
N ALA A 443 -17.06 -25.97 -6.82
CA ALA A 443 -17.35 -27.00 -7.81
C ALA A 443 -18.04 -28.21 -7.17
N ALA A 444 -17.53 -28.69 -6.03
CA ALA A 444 -18.15 -29.80 -5.28
C ALA A 444 -19.54 -29.44 -4.68
N GLU A 445 -19.78 -28.20 -4.22
CA GLU A 445 -21.12 -27.73 -3.79
C GLU A 445 -22.12 -27.53 -4.94
N LYS A 446 -21.69 -27.79 -6.19
CA LYS A 446 -22.47 -27.71 -7.43
C LYS A 446 -22.43 -29.00 -8.25
N ASP A 447 -21.93 -30.10 -7.66
CA ASP A 447 -21.79 -31.42 -8.28
C ASP A 447 -21.04 -31.36 -9.64
N ALA A 448 -20.09 -30.44 -9.76
CA ALA A 448 -19.38 -30.11 -10.99
C ALA A 448 -17.87 -30.36 -10.88
N ALA A 449 -17.24 -30.70 -12.01
CA ALA A 449 -15.78 -30.81 -12.10
C ALA A 449 -15.11 -29.42 -12.21
N VAL A 450 -13.98 -29.24 -11.52
CA VAL A 450 -13.17 -28.01 -11.61
C VAL A 450 -12.64 -27.83 -13.03
N GLY A 451 -12.87 -26.64 -13.60
CA GLY A 451 -12.54 -26.30 -14.99
C GLY A 451 -13.76 -26.31 -15.93
N LYS A 452 -14.90 -26.89 -15.51
CA LYS A 452 -16.21 -26.68 -16.16
C LYS A 452 -16.87 -25.42 -15.60
N LEU A 453 -18.11 -25.51 -15.10
CA LEU A 453 -18.91 -24.41 -14.54
C LEU A 453 -18.16 -23.50 -13.56
N VAL A 454 -17.30 -24.10 -12.72
CA VAL A 454 -16.45 -23.41 -11.76
C VAL A 454 -14.99 -23.70 -12.12
N GLY A 455 -14.20 -22.66 -12.32
CA GLY A 455 -12.78 -22.75 -12.66
C GLY A 455 -11.91 -21.83 -11.80
N TYR A 456 -10.59 -21.93 -11.98
CA TYR A 456 -9.66 -20.99 -11.38
C TYR A 456 -8.52 -20.56 -12.31
N SER A 457 -7.88 -19.42 -12.01
CA SER A 457 -6.68 -18.92 -12.68
C SER A 457 -5.73 -18.26 -11.67
N VAL A 458 -4.54 -18.83 -11.50
CA VAL A 458 -3.53 -18.35 -10.55
C VAL A 458 -2.15 -18.37 -11.21
N ARG A 459 -1.18 -17.63 -10.67
CA ARG A 459 0.17 -17.59 -11.27
C ARG A 459 0.72 -19.01 -11.42
N PHE A 460 1.10 -19.33 -12.66
CA PHE A 460 1.59 -20.62 -13.15
C PHE A 460 0.62 -21.82 -13.13
N ASP A 461 -0.69 -21.66 -12.88
CA ASP A 461 -1.67 -22.77 -12.85
C ASP A 461 -3.08 -22.25 -13.16
N GLU A 462 -3.69 -22.69 -14.26
CA GLU A 462 -5.03 -22.28 -14.70
C GLU A 462 -5.87 -23.49 -15.10
N ARG A 463 -7.12 -23.52 -14.59
CA ARG A 463 -8.14 -24.52 -14.91
C ARG A 463 -9.47 -23.83 -15.13
N SER A 464 -9.69 -23.35 -16.35
CA SER A 464 -10.98 -22.80 -16.81
C SER A 464 -11.22 -23.18 -18.27
N SER A 465 -12.46 -23.09 -18.72
CA SER A 465 -12.89 -23.40 -20.08
C SER A 465 -14.00 -22.46 -20.53
N ALA A 466 -14.46 -22.59 -21.78
CA ALA A 466 -15.63 -21.86 -22.27
C ALA A 466 -16.95 -22.21 -21.52
N GLU A 467 -16.99 -23.31 -20.76
CA GLU A 467 -18.12 -23.65 -19.86
C GLU A 467 -18.08 -22.87 -18.53
N THR A 468 -16.97 -22.21 -18.19
CA THR A 468 -16.79 -21.57 -16.88
C THR A 468 -17.66 -20.33 -16.72
N ARG A 469 -18.44 -20.29 -15.63
CA ARG A 469 -19.27 -19.14 -15.24
C ARG A 469 -18.80 -18.45 -13.95
N ILE A 470 -18.11 -19.17 -13.06
CA ILE A 470 -17.44 -18.60 -11.89
C ILE A 470 -15.95 -18.90 -12.01
N LYS A 471 -15.12 -17.87 -12.13
CA LYS A 471 -13.66 -17.97 -12.25
C LYS A 471 -13.00 -17.37 -11.01
N TYR A 472 -12.49 -18.22 -10.12
CA TYR A 472 -11.71 -17.79 -8.96
C TYR A 472 -10.27 -17.47 -9.36
N MET A 473 -9.74 -16.32 -8.99
CA MET A 473 -8.39 -15.94 -9.44
C MET A 473 -7.60 -15.15 -8.41
N THR A 474 -6.27 -15.15 -8.55
CA THR A 474 -5.46 -14.19 -7.80
C THR A 474 -5.55 -12.81 -8.41
N ASP A 475 -5.53 -11.75 -7.62
CA ASP A 475 -5.64 -10.35 -8.07
C ASP A 475 -4.65 -10.01 -9.21
N GLY A 476 -3.44 -10.56 -9.17
CA GLY A 476 -2.44 -10.39 -10.23
C GLY A 476 -2.73 -11.08 -11.58
N MET A 477 -3.74 -11.97 -11.64
CA MET A 477 -4.19 -12.56 -12.91
C MET A 477 -5.22 -11.67 -13.60
N ILE A 478 -6.16 -11.06 -12.87
CA ILE A 478 -7.10 -10.09 -13.47
C ILE A 478 -6.39 -8.79 -13.87
N VAL A 479 -5.44 -8.28 -13.07
CA VAL A 479 -4.60 -7.14 -13.47
C VAL A 479 -3.74 -7.44 -14.70
N ARG A 480 -3.36 -8.71 -14.92
CA ARG A 480 -2.69 -9.17 -16.14
C ARG A 480 -3.66 -9.34 -17.31
N GLU A 481 -4.93 -9.72 -17.06
CA GLU A 481 -5.97 -9.83 -18.08
C GLU A 481 -6.36 -8.46 -18.67
N LEU A 482 -6.26 -7.38 -17.88
CA LEU A 482 -6.39 -5.98 -18.36
C LEU A 482 -5.43 -5.63 -19.51
N LEU A 483 -4.26 -6.26 -19.59
CA LEU A 483 -3.30 -6.05 -20.69
C LEU A 483 -3.80 -6.59 -22.04
N SER A 484 -4.88 -7.39 -22.03
CA SER A 484 -5.51 -8.00 -23.21
C SER A 484 -6.99 -7.64 -23.39
N ASP A 485 -7.72 -7.41 -22.30
CA ASP A 485 -9.12 -6.97 -22.28
C ASP A 485 -9.26 -5.83 -21.25
N PRO A 486 -8.86 -4.59 -21.59
CA PRO A 486 -8.82 -3.46 -20.64
C PRO A 486 -10.17 -3.14 -20.01
N LEU A 487 -11.28 -3.50 -20.67
CA LEU A 487 -12.64 -3.27 -20.18
C LEU A 487 -13.24 -4.51 -19.48
N LEU A 488 -12.51 -5.63 -19.38
CA LEU A 488 -12.97 -6.87 -18.75
C LEU A 488 -14.32 -7.37 -19.33
N ASN A 489 -14.49 -7.25 -20.65
CA ASN A 489 -15.74 -7.52 -21.38
C ASN A 489 -16.35 -8.90 -21.10
N GLN A 490 -15.50 -9.90 -20.85
CA GLN A 490 -15.91 -11.27 -20.51
C GLN A 490 -16.69 -11.36 -19.18
N TYR A 491 -16.50 -10.42 -18.27
CA TYR A 491 -17.06 -10.45 -16.91
C TYR A 491 -18.27 -9.50 -16.78
N SER A 492 -19.33 -9.98 -16.13
CA SER A 492 -20.51 -9.15 -15.78
C SER A 492 -20.45 -8.66 -14.33
N VAL A 493 -19.84 -9.46 -13.46
CA VAL A 493 -19.67 -9.14 -12.04
C VAL A 493 -18.23 -9.45 -11.64
N VAL A 494 -17.58 -8.50 -10.97
CA VAL A 494 -16.26 -8.68 -10.35
C VAL A 494 -16.42 -8.56 -8.84
N ILE A 495 -16.02 -9.61 -8.13
CA ILE A 495 -16.06 -9.70 -6.68
C ILE A 495 -14.62 -9.64 -6.17
N VAL A 496 -14.27 -8.55 -5.48
CA VAL A 496 -12.96 -8.37 -4.84
C VAL A 496 -13.10 -8.78 -3.38
N ASP A 497 -12.47 -9.90 -3.01
CA ASP A 497 -12.61 -10.50 -1.67
C ASP A 497 -11.34 -10.37 -0.82
N GLU A 498 -11.49 -10.51 0.49
CA GLU A 498 -10.46 -10.24 1.50
C GLU A 498 -9.83 -8.84 1.31
N ALA A 499 -10.59 -7.86 0.78
CA ALA A 499 -10.07 -6.55 0.32
C ALA A 499 -9.36 -5.73 1.42
N HIS A 500 -9.61 -6.08 2.69
CA HIS A 500 -8.94 -5.53 3.86
C HIS A 500 -7.47 -5.97 4.02
N GLU A 501 -6.97 -6.95 3.25
CA GLU A 501 -5.53 -7.22 3.13
C GLU A 501 -4.77 -6.07 2.44
N ARG A 502 -5.48 -5.19 1.69
CA ARG A 502 -4.94 -3.98 1.04
C ARG A 502 -3.61 -4.25 0.32
N THR A 503 -3.57 -5.31 -0.50
CA THR A 503 -2.38 -5.66 -1.29
C THR A 503 -2.22 -4.68 -2.46
N LEU A 504 -0.99 -4.51 -2.96
CA LEU A 504 -0.70 -3.62 -4.08
C LEU A 504 -1.58 -3.94 -5.30
N ARG A 505 -1.81 -5.23 -5.56
CA ARG A 505 -2.60 -5.70 -6.70
C ARG A 505 -4.10 -5.54 -6.47
N THR A 506 -4.57 -5.64 -5.23
CA THR A 506 -5.96 -5.37 -4.84
C THR A 506 -6.29 -3.89 -5.05
N ASP A 507 -5.43 -2.98 -4.61
CA ASP A 507 -5.66 -1.54 -4.72
C ASP A 507 -5.63 -1.04 -6.17
N LEU A 508 -4.67 -1.52 -6.97
CA LEU A 508 -4.57 -1.20 -8.40
C LEU A 508 -5.74 -1.76 -9.22
N LEU A 509 -6.25 -2.94 -8.84
CA LEU A 509 -7.47 -3.51 -9.40
C LEU A 509 -8.68 -2.64 -9.05
N ILE A 510 -8.83 -2.23 -7.79
CA ILE A 510 -9.95 -1.39 -7.33
C ILE A 510 -9.98 -0.04 -8.06
N ALA A 511 -8.83 0.60 -8.26
CA ALA A 511 -8.69 1.82 -9.05
C ALA A 511 -9.11 1.61 -10.52
N ASN A 512 -8.57 0.58 -11.17
CA ASN A 512 -8.94 0.25 -12.56
C ASN A 512 -10.43 -0.09 -12.71
N LEU A 513 -11.00 -0.86 -11.77
CA LEU A 513 -12.43 -1.19 -11.78
C LEU A 513 -13.31 0.06 -11.68
N LYS A 514 -12.92 1.10 -10.93
CA LYS A 514 -13.66 2.39 -10.88
C LYS A 514 -13.65 3.08 -12.25
N THR A 515 -12.53 3.07 -12.97
CA THR A 515 -12.43 3.62 -14.34
C THR A 515 -13.26 2.80 -15.35
N ILE A 516 -13.10 1.48 -15.35
CA ILE A 516 -13.78 0.56 -16.27
C ILE A 516 -15.31 0.60 -16.07
N GLN A 517 -15.77 0.71 -14.82
CA GLN A 517 -17.20 0.83 -14.50
C GLN A 517 -17.78 2.17 -14.96
N LYS A 518 -17.04 3.28 -14.85
CA LYS A 518 -17.43 4.58 -15.44
C LYS A 518 -17.54 4.52 -16.96
N GLU A 519 -16.65 3.80 -17.65
CA GLU A 519 -16.69 3.65 -19.10
C GLU A 519 -17.81 2.70 -19.58
N ARG A 520 -18.03 1.57 -18.90
CA ARG A 520 -19.05 0.57 -19.27
C ARG A 520 -20.47 0.94 -18.88
N ASN A 521 -20.66 1.66 -17.76
CA ASN A 521 -21.98 2.01 -17.24
C ASN A 521 -22.32 3.50 -17.47
N GLY A 522 -21.40 4.26 -18.07
CA GLY A 522 -21.57 5.68 -18.37
C GLY A 522 -22.69 5.98 -19.39
N PRO A 523 -23.14 7.23 -19.48
CA PRO A 523 -24.06 7.65 -20.52
C PRO A 523 -23.39 7.55 -21.90
N ALA A 524 -24.07 6.96 -22.88
CA ALA A 524 -23.57 6.93 -24.25
C ALA A 524 -23.57 8.35 -24.84
N ASP A 525 -22.41 8.82 -25.29
CA ASP A 525 -22.22 10.20 -25.75
C ASP A 525 -23.12 10.58 -26.94
N GLY A 526 -24.13 11.41 -26.67
CA GLY A 526 -25.09 11.90 -27.66
C GLY A 526 -24.54 12.92 -28.67
N SER A 527 -23.22 13.05 -28.78
CA SER A 527 -22.51 14.06 -29.58
C SER A 527 -21.91 13.52 -30.89
N GLY A 528 -21.81 12.19 -31.04
CA GLY A 528 -21.24 11.55 -32.23
C GLY A 528 -22.25 11.31 -33.35
N LYS A 529 -22.14 12.02 -34.48
CA LYS A 529 -22.82 11.67 -35.76
C LYS A 529 -22.18 10.44 -36.45
N GLY A 530 -21.97 9.35 -35.71
CA GLY A 530 -21.46 8.08 -36.20
C GLY A 530 -22.57 7.05 -36.37
N LYS A 531 -22.92 6.69 -37.61
CA LYS A 531 -23.86 5.58 -37.86
C LYS A 531 -23.19 4.25 -37.53
N GLY A 532 -23.66 3.60 -36.46
CA GLY A 532 -23.53 2.16 -36.28
C GLY A 532 -22.35 1.68 -35.44
N ASN A 533 -22.55 1.60 -34.13
CA ASN A 533 -22.14 0.38 -33.42
C ASN A 533 -23.10 0.10 -32.25
N ALA A 534 -24.02 -0.85 -32.43
CA ALA A 534 -25.10 -1.13 -31.47
C ALA A 534 -24.68 -2.04 -30.30
N ASN A 535 -23.39 -2.12 -29.99
CA ASN A 535 -22.87 -2.81 -28.82
C ASN A 535 -22.93 -1.90 -27.59
N LYS A 536 -24.11 -1.82 -26.96
CA LYS A 536 -24.20 -1.34 -25.59
C LYS A 536 -23.40 -2.29 -24.71
N LEU A 537 -22.27 -1.81 -24.17
CA LEU A 537 -21.38 -2.61 -23.32
C LEU A 537 -22.19 -3.24 -22.18
N ASN A 538 -21.87 -4.50 -21.87
CA ASN A 538 -22.51 -5.22 -20.78
C ASN A 538 -22.18 -4.47 -19.46
N PRO A 539 -23.17 -3.99 -18.68
CA PRO A 539 -22.89 -3.21 -17.49
C PRO A 539 -22.08 -4.05 -16.48
N LEU A 540 -21.06 -3.43 -15.88
CA LEU A 540 -20.21 -4.05 -14.88
C LEU A 540 -20.77 -3.79 -13.48
N LYS A 541 -20.89 -4.84 -12.66
CA LYS A 541 -21.17 -4.72 -11.22
C LYS A 541 -19.95 -5.13 -10.39
N ILE A 542 -19.69 -4.37 -9.33
CA ILE A 542 -18.55 -4.57 -8.44
C ILE A 542 -19.06 -4.89 -7.03
N VAL A 543 -18.53 -5.95 -6.43
CA VAL A 543 -18.80 -6.30 -5.03
C VAL A 543 -17.49 -6.34 -4.26
N ILE A 544 -17.31 -5.43 -3.31
CA ILE A 544 -16.12 -5.39 -2.44
C ILE A 544 -16.45 -6.10 -1.13
N MET A 545 -15.83 -7.25 -0.86
CA MET A 545 -16.06 -8.01 0.37
C MET A 545 -14.95 -7.75 1.40
N SER A 546 -15.35 -7.35 2.61
CA SER A 546 -14.43 -7.00 3.71
C SER A 546 -14.85 -7.65 5.03
N ALA A 547 -13.87 -7.82 5.93
CA ALA A 547 -14.06 -8.33 7.29
C ALA A 547 -13.62 -7.33 8.38
N THR A 548 -13.33 -6.07 8.02
CA THR A 548 -12.86 -5.03 8.94
C THR A 548 -13.66 -3.73 8.79
N LEU A 549 -13.60 -2.89 9.83
CA LEU A 549 -14.32 -1.62 9.95
C LEU A 549 -13.92 -0.55 8.90
N ASP A 550 -12.89 -0.78 8.08
CA ASP A 550 -12.45 0.16 7.04
C ASP A 550 -13.37 0.20 5.80
N ALA A 551 -14.56 -0.44 5.89
CA ALA A 551 -15.63 -0.41 4.89
C ALA A 551 -16.02 1.02 4.46
N GLU A 552 -15.91 2.00 5.36
CA GLU A 552 -16.15 3.40 5.04
C GLU A 552 -15.21 3.96 3.96
N LYS A 553 -13.94 3.55 3.90
CA LYS A 553 -13.02 4.02 2.85
C LYS A 553 -13.45 3.49 1.50
N PHE A 554 -13.81 2.21 1.39
CA PHE A 554 -14.32 1.63 0.14
C PHE A 554 -15.62 2.30 -0.29
N SER A 555 -16.54 2.60 0.64
CA SER A 555 -17.74 3.41 0.38
C SER A 555 -17.37 4.80 -0.18
N LYS A 556 -16.53 5.56 0.55
CA LYS A 556 -16.13 6.92 0.16
C LYS A 556 -15.36 6.94 -1.18
N PHE A 557 -14.55 5.92 -1.45
CA PHE A 557 -13.83 5.74 -2.70
C PHE A 557 -14.76 5.46 -3.88
N PHE A 558 -15.77 4.60 -3.71
CA PHE A 558 -16.81 4.39 -4.73
C PHE A 558 -17.99 5.35 -4.56
N ASP A 559 -17.69 6.64 -4.41
CA ASP A 559 -18.63 7.76 -4.48
C ASP A 559 -19.83 7.66 -3.50
N ASN A 560 -19.59 7.04 -2.33
CA ASN A 560 -20.53 6.64 -1.26
C ASN A 560 -21.38 5.39 -1.56
N ALA A 561 -20.75 4.37 -2.16
CA ALA A 561 -21.33 3.05 -2.38
C ALA A 561 -21.88 2.40 -1.09
N LYS A 562 -23.05 1.78 -1.21
CA LYS A 562 -23.83 1.27 -0.08
C LYS A 562 -23.09 0.17 0.69
N ILE A 563 -23.10 0.29 2.02
CA ILE A 563 -22.52 -0.69 2.94
C ILE A 563 -23.63 -1.63 3.44
N LEU A 564 -23.49 -2.91 3.13
CA LEU A 564 -24.33 -3.99 3.66
C LEU A 564 -23.56 -4.71 4.76
N TYR A 565 -24.15 -4.87 5.95
CA TYR A 565 -23.55 -5.59 7.07
C TYR A 565 -24.19 -6.97 7.26
N ILE A 566 -23.36 -8.02 7.30
CA ILE A 566 -23.76 -9.38 7.66
C ILE A 566 -23.09 -9.77 8.99
N LYS A 567 -23.90 -9.78 10.04
CA LYS A 567 -23.56 -10.28 11.38
C LYS A 567 -23.08 -11.74 11.33
N GLY A 568 -22.02 -12.05 12.05
CA GLY A 568 -21.40 -13.37 12.06
C GLY A 568 -22.02 -14.35 13.06
N ARG A 569 -21.48 -15.57 13.06
CA ARG A 569 -21.57 -16.53 14.17
C ARG A 569 -20.20 -16.61 14.84
N GLN A 570 -19.85 -15.57 15.57
CA GLN A 570 -18.73 -15.64 16.51
C GLN A 570 -19.30 -15.75 17.92
N HIS A 571 -18.79 -16.71 18.68
CA HIS A 571 -19.05 -16.78 20.10
C HIS A 571 -18.29 -15.65 20.81
N PRO A 572 -18.81 -15.09 21.91
CA PRO A 572 -18.13 -14.01 22.63
C PRO A 572 -16.76 -14.49 23.14
N VAL A 573 -15.77 -13.61 23.00
CA VAL A 573 -14.39 -13.83 23.46
C VAL A 573 -14.12 -12.89 24.63
N LYS A 574 -13.71 -13.42 25.78
CA LYS A 574 -13.24 -12.59 26.90
C LYS A 574 -11.85 -12.04 26.57
N LEU A 575 -11.64 -10.75 26.79
CA LEU A 575 -10.36 -10.08 26.59
C LEU A 575 -9.70 -9.81 27.94
N TYR A 576 -8.43 -10.16 28.07
CA TYR A 576 -7.56 -9.78 29.19
C TYR A 576 -6.35 -9.02 28.65
N TYR A 577 -5.94 -7.97 29.34
CA TYR A 577 -4.72 -7.21 29.06
C TYR A 577 -3.73 -7.41 30.21
N SER A 578 -2.43 -7.35 29.91
CA SER A 578 -1.40 -7.21 30.94
C SER A 578 -1.57 -5.90 31.70
N SER A 579 -1.34 -5.91 33.02
CA SER A 579 -1.26 -4.69 33.84
C SER A 579 -0.09 -3.80 33.44
N GLU A 580 1.05 -4.43 33.12
CA GLU A 580 2.32 -3.77 32.83
C GLU A 580 2.91 -4.21 31.48
N GLY A 581 3.70 -3.33 30.85
CA GLY A 581 4.38 -3.63 29.58
C GLY A 581 5.47 -4.69 29.76
N GLN A 582 5.35 -5.81 29.04
CA GLN A 582 6.30 -6.91 29.12
C GLN A 582 7.54 -6.62 28.27
N THR A 583 8.74 -6.75 28.86
CA THR A 583 10.02 -6.52 28.17
C THR A 583 10.43 -7.71 27.28
N ASP A 584 10.27 -8.93 27.80
CA ASP A 584 10.41 -10.17 27.03
C ASP A 584 9.03 -10.80 26.81
N TYR A 585 8.49 -10.61 25.60
CA TYR A 585 7.19 -11.17 25.21
C TYR A 585 7.22 -12.69 24.95
N VAL A 586 8.40 -13.32 24.87
CA VAL A 586 8.57 -14.77 24.70
C VAL A 586 8.45 -15.47 26.05
N ASP A 587 9.17 -14.99 27.07
CA ASP A 587 9.03 -15.46 28.45
C ASP A 587 7.61 -15.25 28.99
N SER A 588 7.04 -14.04 28.83
CA SER A 588 5.67 -13.78 29.26
C SER A 588 4.63 -14.63 28.51
N ALA A 589 4.86 -14.97 27.23
CA ALA A 589 4.01 -15.91 26.51
C ALA A 589 4.14 -17.35 27.06
N MET A 590 5.35 -17.77 27.44
CA MET A 590 5.58 -19.08 28.05
C MET A 590 4.88 -19.21 29.41
N ARG A 591 5.04 -18.22 30.29
CA ARG A 591 4.39 -18.19 31.61
C ARG A 591 2.87 -18.20 31.48
N THR A 592 2.32 -17.37 30.58
CA THR A 592 0.88 -17.31 30.30
C THR A 592 0.38 -18.64 29.72
N PHE A 593 1.17 -19.32 28.89
CA PHE A 593 0.80 -20.65 28.37
C PHE A 593 0.70 -21.70 29.50
N PHE A 594 1.70 -21.81 30.37
CA PHE A 594 1.66 -22.78 31.48
C PHE A 594 0.56 -22.43 32.50
N GLN A 595 0.29 -21.15 32.76
CA GLN A 595 -0.86 -20.77 33.57
C GLN A 595 -2.19 -21.20 32.94
N ILE A 596 -2.38 -21.01 31.62
CA ILE A 596 -3.56 -21.52 30.91
C ILE A 596 -3.59 -23.05 30.88
N HIS A 597 -2.44 -23.71 30.91
CA HIS A 597 -2.36 -25.16 30.93
C HIS A 597 -2.93 -25.76 32.23
N THR A 598 -2.57 -25.18 33.38
CA THR A 598 -3.00 -25.65 34.71
C THR A 598 -4.34 -25.05 35.16
N ASP A 599 -4.53 -23.72 35.06
CA ASP A 599 -5.69 -23.03 35.67
C ASP A 599 -6.99 -23.13 34.85
N GLN A 600 -6.93 -23.49 33.56
CA GLN A 600 -8.05 -23.32 32.62
C GLN A 600 -8.58 -24.65 32.05
N PRO A 601 -9.91 -24.82 31.90
CA PRO A 601 -10.49 -26.05 31.38
C PRO A 601 -10.08 -26.36 29.92
N PRO A 602 -10.23 -27.61 29.44
CA PRO A 602 -9.71 -28.07 28.15
C PRO A 602 -10.04 -27.18 26.94
N GLY A 603 -9.09 -27.12 26.01
CA GLY A 603 -9.13 -26.37 24.76
C GLY A 603 -7.72 -25.95 24.32
N ASP A 604 -7.50 -25.88 23.01
CA ASP A 604 -6.18 -25.61 22.43
C ASP A 604 -5.79 -24.13 22.58
N VAL A 605 -4.48 -23.87 22.64
CA VAL A 605 -3.89 -22.54 22.80
C VAL A 605 -3.17 -22.12 21.52
N LEU A 606 -3.51 -20.95 20.99
CA LEU A 606 -2.85 -20.32 19.84
C LEU A 606 -2.04 -19.11 20.28
N ILE A 607 -0.72 -19.17 20.14
CA ILE A 607 0.23 -18.12 20.50
C ILE A 607 0.70 -17.41 19.22
N PHE A 608 0.51 -16.09 19.17
CA PHE A 608 0.98 -15.26 18.07
C PHE A 608 2.39 -14.71 18.34
N LEU A 609 3.36 -15.07 17.51
CA LEU A 609 4.76 -14.65 17.58
C LEU A 609 5.21 -13.92 16.31
N PRO A 610 6.24 -13.05 16.39
CA PRO A 610 6.61 -12.21 15.26
C PRO A 610 7.39 -12.93 14.15
N GLY A 611 8.11 -14.02 14.42
CA GLY A 611 8.92 -14.74 13.43
C GLY A 611 9.36 -16.16 13.83
N GLN A 612 10.17 -16.77 12.95
CA GLN A 612 10.64 -18.15 13.08
C GLN A 612 11.57 -18.37 14.28
N GLU A 613 12.54 -17.47 14.49
CA GLU A 613 13.52 -17.56 15.58
C GLU A 613 12.81 -17.57 16.95
N ASP A 614 11.78 -16.73 17.05
CA ASP A 614 10.95 -16.54 18.25
C ASP A 614 10.09 -17.80 18.52
N ILE A 615 9.57 -18.42 17.45
CA ILE A 615 8.82 -19.68 17.49
C ILE A 615 9.71 -20.87 17.86
N GLU A 616 10.89 -21.02 17.26
CA GLU A 616 11.79 -22.15 17.52
C GLU A 616 12.45 -22.07 18.90
N SER A 617 12.66 -20.86 19.43
CA SER A 617 13.07 -20.62 20.81
C SER A 617 11.97 -21.08 21.77
N LEU A 618 10.73 -20.58 21.61
CA LEU A 618 9.61 -20.94 22.49
C LEU A 618 9.22 -22.42 22.37
N GLU A 619 9.31 -23.03 21.19
CA GLU A 619 9.05 -24.46 20.98
C GLU A 619 10.01 -25.33 21.80
N LYS A 620 11.28 -24.92 21.92
CA LYS A 620 12.29 -25.63 22.74
C LYS A 620 12.03 -25.43 24.23
N SER A 621 11.76 -24.20 24.67
CA SER A 621 11.48 -23.90 26.07
C SER A 621 10.20 -24.58 26.57
N ILE A 622 9.10 -24.55 25.82
CA ILE A 622 7.86 -25.22 26.22
C ILE A 622 8.06 -26.74 26.34
N LYS A 623 8.82 -27.38 25.44
CA LYS A 623 9.13 -28.83 25.57
C LYS A 623 9.96 -29.11 26.82
N LEU A 624 11.06 -28.39 27.02
CA LEU A 624 11.96 -28.60 28.17
C LEU A 624 11.27 -28.42 29.53
N PHE A 625 10.25 -27.55 29.61
CA PHE A 625 9.42 -27.39 30.82
C PHE A 625 8.24 -28.38 30.88
N ALA A 626 7.68 -28.81 29.74
CA ALA A 626 6.67 -29.87 29.71
C ALA A 626 7.24 -31.23 30.16
N ASP A 627 8.50 -31.54 29.79
CA ASP A 627 9.23 -32.72 30.25
C ASP A 627 9.49 -32.72 31.78
N GLN A 628 9.26 -31.59 32.47
CA GLN A 628 9.40 -31.42 33.93
C GLN A 628 8.04 -31.43 34.67
N LEU A 629 6.91 -31.52 33.96
CA LEU A 629 5.59 -31.59 34.60
C LEU A 629 5.35 -32.96 35.28
N PRO A 630 4.52 -33.03 36.33
CA PRO A 630 4.07 -34.30 36.92
C PRO A 630 3.40 -35.20 35.88
N LYS A 631 3.59 -36.52 35.99
CA LYS A 631 3.03 -37.50 35.02
C LYS A 631 1.51 -37.61 35.03
N ASP A 632 0.85 -37.04 36.02
CA ASP A 632 -0.61 -37.02 36.16
C ASP A 632 -1.27 -35.80 35.48
N GLU A 633 -0.47 -34.87 34.95
CA GLU A 633 -0.94 -33.68 34.22
C GLU A 633 -1.31 -33.96 32.75
N THR A 634 -1.94 -32.97 32.11
CA THR A 634 -2.35 -33.03 30.69
C THR A 634 -1.12 -32.98 29.76
N GLU A 635 -1.04 -33.83 28.72
CA GLU A 635 0.12 -33.82 27.81
C GLU A 635 0.17 -32.54 26.95
N VAL A 636 1.35 -31.92 26.80
CA VAL A 636 1.53 -30.71 25.97
C VAL A 636 2.01 -31.06 24.56
N PHE A 637 1.12 -30.98 23.57
CA PHE A 637 1.48 -31.23 22.17
C PHE A 637 1.81 -29.93 21.42
N VAL A 638 3.11 -29.60 21.29
CA VAL A 638 3.56 -28.36 20.63
C VAL A 638 3.60 -28.50 19.11
N CYS A 639 3.04 -27.52 18.39
CA CYS A 639 3.04 -27.40 16.94
C CYS A 639 3.44 -25.97 16.51
N SER A 640 4.46 -25.83 15.68
CA SER A 640 4.80 -24.56 15.01
C SER A 640 4.08 -24.39 13.67
N MET A 641 3.84 -23.13 13.27
CA MET A 641 3.18 -22.75 12.01
C MET A 641 3.73 -21.43 11.44
N TYR A 642 4.77 -21.50 10.61
CA TYR A 642 5.39 -20.36 9.92
C TYR A 642 5.65 -20.60 8.41
N ALA A 643 5.86 -19.51 7.65
CA ALA A 643 5.76 -19.50 6.18
C ALA A 643 6.74 -20.43 5.45
N ALA A 644 7.92 -20.67 6.03
CA ALA A 644 8.97 -21.49 5.44
C ALA A 644 8.83 -23.00 5.76
N GLN A 645 7.90 -23.41 6.63
CA GLN A 645 7.73 -24.82 6.99
C GLN A 645 7.14 -25.65 5.85
N ALA A 646 7.54 -26.93 5.81
CA ALA A 646 7.02 -27.87 4.83
C ALA A 646 5.48 -28.02 4.98
N PRO A 647 4.71 -28.15 3.89
CA PRO A 647 3.24 -28.27 3.97
C PRO A 647 2.75 -29.41 4.88
N GLY A 648 3.50 -30.51 4.97
CA GLY A 648 3.20 -31.63 5.87
C GLY A 648 3.43 -31.37 7.37
N GLN A 649 4.23 -30.36 7.73
CA GLN A 649 4.33 -29.89 9.12
C GLN A 649 3.15 -28.99 9.45
N ASN A 650 2.86 -28.00 8.60
CA ASN A 650 1.67 -27.15 8.70
C ASN A 650 0.36 -27.96 8.76
N ALA A 651 0.30 -29.14 8.13
CA ALA A 651 -0.84 -30.05 8.21
C ALA A 651 -1.12 -30.59 9.63
N LYS A 652 -0.09 -30.75 10.49
CA LYS A 652 -0.26 -31.24 11.87
C LYS A 652 -1.13 -30.32 12.73
N VAL A 653 -1.08 -29.02 12.47
CA VAL A 653 -1.84 -27.98 13.19
C VAL A 653 -3.36 -28.22 13.10
N PHE A 654 -3.82 -28.83 12.01
CA PHE A 654 -5.24 -29.13 11.76
C PHE A 654 -5.69 -30.47 12.35
N ALA A 655 -4.80 -31.26 12.95
CA ALA A 655 -5.17 -32.50 13.61
C ALA A 655 -6.00 -32.23 14.87
N THR A 656 -7.00 -33.07 15.11
CA THR A 656 -7.74 -33.11 16.38
C THR A 656 -6.77 -33.45 17.51
N THR A 657 -6.86 -32.73 18.63
CA THR A 657 -6.02 -32.96 19.80
C THR A 657 -6.34 -34.33 20.43
N PRO A 658 -5.35 -35.14 20.84
CA PRO A 658 -5.59 -36.40 21.53
C PRO A 658 -6.38 -36.23 22.84
N PRO A 659 -7.11 -37.27 23.30
CA PRO A 659 -7.66 -37.30 24.65
C PRO A 659 -6.57 -37.10 25.71
N ASN A 660 -6.86 -36.32 26.75
CA ASN A 660 -5.92 -35.93 27.81
C ASN A 660 -4.65 -35.19 27.34
N ALA A 661 -4.70 -34.52 26.18
CA ALA A 661 -3.65 -33.61 25.70
C ALA A 661 -4.20 -32.20 25.45
N ARG A 662 -3.31 -31.20 25.47
CA ARG A 662 -3.58 -29.81 25.07
C ARG A 662 -2.63 -29.41 23.94
N LYS A 663 -3.16 -29.00 22.78
CA LYS A 663 -2.33 -28.56 21.65
C LYS A 663 -1.89 -27.11 21.87
N CYS A 664 -0.59 -26.88 21.83
CA CYS A 664 0.02 -25.55 21.88
C CYS A 664 0.50 -25.18 20.47
N ILE A 665 -0.02 -24.08 19.92
CA ILE A 665 0.17 -23.71 18.51
C ILE A 665 0.93 -22.39 18.44
N LEU A 666 2.17 -22.44 17.95
CA LEU A 666 3.06 -21.29 17.83
C LEU A 666 3.03 -20.79 16.38
N SER A 667 2.37 -19.67 16.12
CA SER A 667 2.16 -19.18 14.75
C SER A 667 2.52 -17.71 14.55
N THR A 668 2.91 -17.36 13.33
CA THR A 668 2.97 -15.96 12.90
C THR A 668 1.57 -15.44 12.51
N ASN A 669 1.52 -14.30 11.83
CA ASN A 669 0.33 -13.78 11.16
C ASN A 669 -0.35 -14.73 10.13
N ILE A 670 0.17 -15.94 9.89
CA ILE A 670 -0.49 -16.96 9.06
C ILE A 670 -1.81 -17.42 9.66
N ALA A 671 -1.89 -17.57 10.98
CA ALA A 671 -3.15 -17.90 11.66
C ALA A 671 -4.07 -16.67 11.85
N GLU A 672 -3.55 -15.44 11.73
CA GLU A 672 -4.28 -14.18 11.96
C GLU A 672 -5.42 -13.97 10.96
N THR A 673 -5.30 -14.53 9.74
CA THR A 673 -6.22 -14.33 8.61
C THR A 673 -6.50 -15.65 7.87
N SER A 674 -7.72 -15.79 7.33
CA SER A 674 -8.12 -16.83 6.35
C SER A 674 -7.86 -18.32 6.66
N ILE A 675 -7.52 -18.71 7.90
CA ILE A 675 -7.36 -20.11 8.35
C ILE A 675 -8.14 -20.35 9.65
N THR A 676 -9.06 -21.33 9.66
CA THR A 676 -9.63 -21.88 10.90
C THR A 676 -8.76 -23.04 11.38
N ILE A 677 -8.50 -23.08 12.69
CA ILE A 677 -7.88 -24.23 13.36
C ILE A 677 -8.93 -24.79 14.33
N PRO A 678 -9.29 -26.08 14.25
CA PRO A 678 -10.29 -26.66 15.14
C PRO A 678 -9.74 -26.81 16.57
N GLY A 679 -10.62 -26.65 17.57
CA GLY A 679 -10.30 -26.82 18.99
C GLY A 679 -9.66 -25.60 19.68
N VAL A 680 -9.32 -24.53 18.95
CA VAL A 680 -8.72 -23.31 19.51
C VAL A 680 -9.75 -22.53 20.33
N LYS A 681 -9.47 -22.40 21.62
CA LYS A 681 -10.32 -21.74 22.64
C LYS A 681 -9.57 -20.63 23.39
N TYR A 682 -8.25 -20.74 23.46
CA TYR A 682 -7.37 -19.77 24.10
C TYR A 682 -6.43 -19.14 23.08
N VAL A 683 -6.29 -17.82 23.12
CA VAL A 683 -5.33 -17.06 22.29
C VAL A 683 -4.41 -16.27 23.20
N ILE A 684 -3.10 -16.32 22.91
CA ILE A 684 -2.09 -15.44 23.50
C ILE A 684 -1.56 -14.54 22.39
N ASP A 685 -1.72 -13.22 22.55
CA ASP A 685 -1.28 -12.21 21.58
C ASP A 685 -0.14 -11.36 22.17
N THR A 686 1.06 -11.53 21.61
CA THR A 686 2.25 -10.73 21.95
C THR A 686 2.16 -9.28 21.50
N GLY A 687 1.20 -8.94 20.62
CA GLY A 687 1.05 -7.58 20.10
C GLY A 687 2.06 -7.20 19.01
N MET A 688 2.89 -8.14 18.55
CA MET A 688 3.97 -7.89 17.57
C MET A 688 3.79 -8.68 16.26
N CYS A 689 4.45 -8.20 15.19
CA CYS A 689 4.65 -8.90 13.93
C CYS A 689 5.94 -8.45 13.22
N LYS A 690 6.57 -9.32 12.40
CA LYS A 690 7.56 -8.91 11.39
C LYS A 690 6.81 -8.56 10.09
N GLU A 691 6.95 -7.33 9.59
CA GLU A 691 6.33 -6.85 8.34
C GLU A 691 7.38 -6.56 7.28
N LYS A 692 7.07 -6.89 6.00
CA LYS A 692 7.91 -6.54 4.85
C LYS A 692 7.70 -5.07 4.45
N ARG A 693 8.80 -4.30 4.45
CA ARG A 693 8.84 -2.89 4.04
C ARG A 693 10.01 -2.62 3.08
N TYR A 694 9.73 -1.90 2.00
CA TYR A 694 10.72 -1.41 1.03
C TYR A 694 11.28 -0.05 1.46
N LEU A 695 12.60 0.09 1.51
CA LEU A 695 13.30 1.31 1.94
C LEU A 695 13.96 2.03 0.76
N ALA A 696 13.18 2.88 0.07
CA ALA A 696 13.64 3.69 -1.07
C ALA A 696 14.60 4.84 -0.69
N LYS A 697 14.47 5.38 0.53
CA LYS A 697 15.20 6.58 1.00
C LYS A 697 16.64 6.26 1.41
N GLY A 698 17.60 7.08 0.97
CA GLY A 698 19.03 7.02 1.33
C GLY A 698 19.84 5.85 0.72
N THR A 699 19.18 4.77 0.31
CA THR A 699 19.81 3.52 -0.15
C THR A 699 20.19 3.53 -1.64
N GLY A 700 19.62 4.44 -2.44
CA GLY A 700 19.92 4.63 -3.87
C GLY A 700 19.28 3.58 -4.78
N GLY A 701 19.56 2.29 -4.54
CA GLY A 701 18.88 1.17 -5.19
C GLY A 701 17.56 0.76 -4.53
N GLY A 702 17.33 1.11 -3.26
CA GLY A 702 16.23 0.52 -2.48
C GLY A 702 16.51 -0.93 -2.08
N PHE A 703 15.89 -1.39 -0.99
CA PHE A 703 15.83 -2.82 -0.66
C PHE A 703 14.61 -3.15 0.20
N ASP A 704 14.21 -4.42 0.16
CA ASP A 704 13.20 -4.99 1.03
C ASP A 704 13.80 -5.39 2.38
N THR A 705 13.13 -5.08 3.49
CA THR A 705 13.50 -5.52 4.84
C THR A 705 12.29 -6.07 5.59
N LEU A 706 12.54 -6.90 6.60
CA LEU A 706 11.54 -7.38 7.55
C LEU A 706 11.75 -6.64 8.88
N LEU A 707 10.83 -5.72 9.20
CA LEU A 707 10.89 -4.94 10.44
C LEU A 707 9.88 -5.49 11.45
N THR A 708 10.35 -5.79 12.66
CA THR A 708 9.47 -6.09 13.79
C THR A 708 8.75 -4.82 14.24
N LYS A 709 7.42 -4.83 14.27
CA LYS A 709 6.59 -3.71 14.74
C LYS A 709 5.41 -4.19 15.58
N SER A 710 4.78 -3.27 16.29
CA SER A 710 3.49 -3.52 16.94
C SER A 710 2.36 -3.68 15.92
N ILE A 711 1.37 -4.50 16.26
CA ILE A 711 0.19 -4.75 15.42
C ILE A 711 -0.80 -3.58 15.45
N THR A 712 -1.85 -3.72 14.63
CA THR A 712 -2.96 -2.76 14.58
C THR A 712 -4.15 -3.26 15.40
N LYS A 713 -5.08 -2.37 15.77
CA LYS A 713 -6.33 -2.74 16.45
C LYS A 713 -7.13 -3.76 15.63
N SER A 714 -7.17 -3.62 14.30
CA SER A 714 -7.81 -4.60 13.42
C SER A 714 -7.17 -5.99 13.49
N SER A 715 -5.83 -6.08 13.43
CA SER A 715 -5.08 -7.32 13.65
C SER A 715 -5.37 -7.94 15.02
N ALA A 716 -5.30 -7.14 16.09
CA ALA A 716 -5.57 -7.57 17.46
C ALA A 716 -7.01 -8.08 17.66
N MET A 717 -7.99 -7.59 16.89
CA MET A 717 -9.36 -8.12 16.85
C MET A 717 -9.44 -9.42 16.03
N GLN A 718 -8.74 -9.53 14.89
CA GLN A 718 -8.71 -10.76 14.08
C GLN A 718 -7.98 -11.93 14.76
N ARG A 719 -6.96 -11.63 15.59
CA ARG A 719 -6.28 -12.58 16.49
C ARG A 719 -7.22 -13.06 17.60
N ALA A 720 -7.84 -12.15 18.35
CA ALA A 720 -8.81 -12.50 19.38
C ALA A 720 -9.99 -13.32 18.82
N GLY A 721 -10.50 -12.94 17.65
CA GLY A 721 -11.55 -13.65 16.91
C GLY A 721 -11.17 -15.05 16.38
N ARG A 722 -9.97 -15.58 16.68
CA ARG A 722 -9.66 -17.00 16.52
C ARG A 722 -10.26 -17.86 17.63
N ALA A 723 -10.30 -17.34 18.86
CA ALA A 723 -10.82 -18.04 20.04
C ALA A 723 -12.35 -18.25 19.99
N GLY A 724 -13.08 -17.38 19.27
CA GLY A 724 -14.55 -17.38 19.22
C GLY A 724 -15.18 -18.13 18.04
N ARG A 725 -14.42 -19.00 17.34
CA ARG A 725 -14.88 -19.62 16.08
C ARG A 725 -15.76 -20.85 16.25
N GLU A 726 -15.51 -21.67 17.27
CA GLU A 726 -16.21 -22.93 17.51
C GLU A 726 -16.91 -22.97 18.89
N SER A 727 -16.43 -22.18 19.86
CA SER A 727 -17.00 -22.07 21.21
C SER A 727 -16.69 -20.70 21.82
N MET A 728 -17.21 -20.41 23.03
CA MET A 728 -16.76 -19.24 23.80
C MET A 728 -15.27 -19.36 24.15
N GLY A 729 -14.52 -18.29 23.88
CA GLY A 729 -13.06 -18.30 23.99
C GLY A 729 -12.50 -17.18 24.87
N VAL A 730 -11.18 -17.20 25.05
CA VAL A 730 -10.44 -16.19 25.82
C VAL A 730 -9.20 -15.74 25.05
N CYS A 731 -8.95 -14.43 25.01
CA CYS A 731 -7.75 -13.84 24.44
C CYS A 731 -6.98 -13.06 25.51
N PHE A 732 -5.74 -13.48 25.76
CA PHE A 732 -4.78 -12.83 26.65
C PHE A 732 -3.83 -11.97 25.81
N ARG A 733 -3.79 -10.67 26.08
CA ARG A 733 -2.94 -9.69 25.39
C ARG A 733 -1.77 -9.33 26.31
N LEU A 734 -0.54 -9.62 25.88
CA LEU A 734 0.68 -9.38 26.68
C LEU A 734 1.12 -7.90 26.69
N TYR A 735 0.17 -7.00 26.44
CA TYR A 735 0.34 -5.55 26.34
C TYR A 735 -0.83 -4.86 27.05
N THR A 736 -0.56 -3.65 27.57
CA THR A 736 -1.54 -2.89 28.35
C THR A 736 -2.69 -2.37 27.49
N GLU A 737 -3.84 -2.10 28.10
CA GLU A 737 -4.98 -1.48 27.40
C GLU A 737 -4.63 -0.06 26.90
N GLU A 738 -3.77 0.67 27.59
CA GLU A 738 -3.24 1.95 27.11
C GLU A 738 -2.39 1.76 25.83
N SER A 739 -1.54 0.72 25.79
CA SER A 739 -0.77 0.34 24.60
C SER A 739 -1.68 -0.03 23.44
N TYR A 740 -2.72 -0.84 23.69
CA TYR A 740 -3.76 -1.16 22.71
C TYR A 740 -4.43 0.10 22.17
N ASN A 741 -4.79 1.04 23.04
CA ASN A 741 -5.44 2.29 22.64
C ASN A 741 -4.53 3.22 21.82
N LYS A 742 -3.20 3.15 21.99
CA LYS A 742 -2.22 3.84 21.14
C LYS A 742 -1.96 3.17 19.78
N MET A 743 -2.36 1.91 19.57
CA MET A 743 -2.18 1.21 18.28
C MET A 743 -3.00 1.85 17.14
N ALA A 744 -2.44 1.83 15.93
CA ALA A 744 -3.14 2.23 14.70
C ALA A 744 -4.40 1.38 14.46
N LEU A 745 -5.44 1.95 13.83
CA LEU A 745 -6.72 1.27 13.62
C LEU A 745 -6.61 0.09 12.64
N ALA A 746 -5.97 0.30 11.49
CA ALA A 746 -5.87 -0.63 10.36
C ALA A 746 -4.41 -0.70 9.85
N PRO A 747 -3.99 -1.79 9.18
CA PRO A 747 -2.65 -1.90 8.60
C PRO A 747 -2.38 -0.84 7.53
N GLU A 748 -1.09 -0.50 7.38
CA GLU A 748 -0.62 0.36 6.30
C GLU A 748 -0.71 -0.40 4.96
N PRO A 749 -1.40 0.17 3.94
CA PRO A 749 -1.67 -0.54 2.69
C PRO A 749 -0.37 -0.83 1.95
N GLU A 750 -0.30 -1.97 1.27
CA GLU A 750 0.96 -2.47 0.72
C GLU A 750 1.61 -1.50 -0.27
N ILE A 751 0.80 -0.75 -1.03
CA ILE A 751 1.25 0.28 -1.97
C ILE A 751 2.21 1.31 -1.35
N MET A 752 2.04 1.66 -0.07
CA MET A 752 2.90 2.62 0.63
C MET A 752 4.23 2.01 1.15
N ARG A 753 4.33 0.67 1.18
CA ARG A 753 5.44 -0.06 1.84
C ARG A 753 6.13 -1.12 0.98
N CYS A 754 5.81 -1.23 -0.32
CA CYS A 754 6.43 -2.19 -1.25
C CYS A 754 7.14 -1.48 -2.43
N SER A 755 7.95 -2.23 -3.18
CA SER A 755 8.50 -1.75 -4.46
C SER A 755 7.41 -1.73 -5.55
N LEU A 756 7.28 -0.59 -6.25
CA LEU A 756 6.24 -0.35 -7.25
C LEU A 756 6.63 -0.78 -8.67
N THR A 757 7.90 -1.15 -8.91
CA THR A 757 8.50 -1.37 -10.25
C THR A 757 7.66 -2.27 -11.17
N SER A 758 7.23 -3.43 -10.66
CA SER A 758 6.44 -4.42 -11.41
C SER A 758 5.08 -3.88 -11.84
N SER A 759 4.43 -3.13 -10.95
CA SER A 759 3.10 -2.57 -11.19
C SER A 759 3.14 -1.32 -12.06
N LEU A 760 4.14 -0.45 -11.88
CA LEU A 760 4.30 0.74 -12.71
C LEU A 760 4.61 0.39 -14.17
N LEU A 761 5.30 -0.74 -14.42
CA LEU A 761 5.45 -1.31 -15.77
C LEU A 761 4.10 -1.76 -16.37
N GLN A 762 3.22 -2.38 -15.56
CA GLN A 762 1.89 -2.82 -16.00
C GLN A 762 0.99 -1.62 -16.31
N LEU A 763 0.97 -0.59 -15.45
CA LEU A 763 0.24 0.66 -15.70
C LEU A 763 0.73 1.36 -16.99
N LYS A 764 2.04 1.45 -17.19
CA LYS A 764 2.64 1.99 -18.42
C LYS A 764 2.30 1.18 -19.69
N CYS A 765 1.90 -0.09 -19.56
CA CYS A 765 1.37 -0.87 -20.68
C CYS A 765 -0.12 -0.63 -20.95
N LEU A 766 -0.87 -0.15 -19.97
CA LEU A 766 -2.25 0.36 -20.11
C LEU A 766 -2.29 1.84 -20.53
N ASN A 767 -1.14 2.46 -20.83
CA ASN A 767 -0.97 3.91 -21.02
C ASN A 767 -1.46 4.76 -19.83
N GLN A 768 -1.38 4.22 -18.60
CA GLN A 768 -1.74 4.90 -17.36
C GLN A 768 -0.48 5.30 -16.58
N ASP A 769 -0.49 6.50 -15.99
CA ASP A 769 0.50 6.92 -15.01
C ASP A 769 -0.08 6.84 -13.59
N LEU A 770 0.73 6.39 -12.63
CA LEU A 770 0.28 6.23 -11.24
C LEU A 770 -0.12 7.56 -10.59
N GLU A 771 0.43 8.68 -11.10
CA GLU A 771 0.12 10.06 -10.70
C GLU A 771 -1.33 10.47 -11.07
N ASP A 772 -1.93 9.87 -12.10
CA ASP A 772 -3.28 10.19 -12.62
C ASP A 772 -4.38 9.23 -12.12
N LEU A 773 -4.01 8.14 -11.44
CA LEU A 773 -4.98 7.15 -10.95
C LEU A 773 -5.65 7.58 -9.64
N ASP A 774 -6.98 7.46 -9.61
CA ASP A 774 -7.80 7.56 -8.40
C ASP A 774 -7.47 6.38 -7.47
N LEU A 775 -6.57 6.61 -6.51
CA LEU A 775 -6.08 5.63 -5.54
C LEU A 775 -6.58 5.98 -4.14
N MET A 776 -7.01 4.97 -3.37
CA MET A 776 -7.48 5.14 -1.98
C MET A 776 -6.41 5.74 -1.06
N ASP A 777 -5.15 5.34 -1.24
CA ASP A 777 -3.98 5.84 -0.51
C ASP A 777 -2.83 5.96 -1.52
N MET A 778 -2.23 7.14 -1.67
CA MET A 778 -1.10 7.39 -2.59
C MET A 778 0.24 6.96 -1.97
N PRO A 779 1.15 6.31 -2.73
CA PRO A 779 2.49 5.98 -2.27
C PRO A 779 3.42 7.20 -2.17
N ASP A 780 4.51 7.04 -1.41
CA ASP A 780 5.56 8.03 -1.27
C ASP A 780 6.28 8.33 -2.61
N VAL A 781 6.55 9.60 -2.88
CA VAL A 781 7.13 10.08 -4.14
C VAL A 781 8.51 9.47 -4.39
N ASP A 782 9.29 9.24 -3.33
CA ASP A 782 10.58 8.56 -3.42
C ASP A 782 10.45 7.08 -3.87
N SER A 783 9.36 6.39 -3.51
CA SER A 783 9.09 5.03 -3.98
C SER A 783 8.68 5.00 -5.46
N ILE A 784 7.89 5.98 -5.91
CA ILE A 784 7.56 6.15 -7.35
C ILE A 784 8.84 6.47 -8.13
N ALA A 785 9.66 7.40 -7.63
CA ALA A 785 10.93 7.79 -8.26
C ALA A 785 11.97 6.65 -8.25
N SER A 786 11.99 5.80 -7.22
CA SER A 786 12.80 4.58 -7.17
C SER A 786 12.37 3.59 -8.25
N ALA A 787 11.07 3.30 -8.35
CA ALA A 787 10.53 2.40 -9.38
C ALA A 787 10.77 2.91 -10.82
N LEU A 788 10.62 4.21 -11.07
CA LEU A 788 10.95 4.83 -12.36
C LEU A 788 12.45 4.69 -12.68
N LYS A 789 13.35 4.92 -11.70
CA LYS A 789 14.80 4.73 -11.88
C LYS A 789 15.15 3.26 -12.21
N THR A 790 14.48 2.28 -11.59
CA THR A 790 14.62 0.86 -11.94
C THR A 790 14.21 0.60 -13.39
N LEU A 791 13.02 1.05 -13.79
CA LEU A 791 12.51 0.79 -15.14
C LEU A 791 13.37 1.49 -16.22
N TRP A 792 13.91 2.67 -15.93
CA TRP A 792 14.86 3.33 -16.82
C TRP A 792 16.19 2.57 -16.92
N LEU A 793 16.73 2.05 -15.81
CA LEU A 793 17.96 1.25 -15.77
C LEU A 793 17.83 -0.10 -16.51
N LEU A 794 16.62 -0.66 -16.60
CA LEU A 794 16.31 -1.86 -17.39
C LEU A 794 16.05 -1.56 -18.89
N ASP A 795 16.18 -0.31 -19.33
CA ASP A 795 15.74 0.22 -20.63
C ASP A 795 14.24 -0.04 -20.94
N ALA A 796 13.41 -0.22 -19.89
CA ALA A 796 11.97 -0.46 -19.98
C ALA A 796 11.17 0.81 -20.32
N ILE A 797 11.66 1.97 -19.88
CA ILE A 797 11.12 3.29 -20.21
C ILE A 797 12.23 4.21 -20.74
N ASN A 798 11.85 5.14 -21.61
CA ASN A 798 12.75 6.19 -22.09
C ASN A 798 12.86 7.36 -21.05
N PRO A 799 13.73 8.36 -21.27
CA PRO A 799 13.86 9.52 -20.38
C PRO A 799 12.58 10.36 -20.22
N ASN A 800 11.60 10.24 -21.13
CA ASN A 800 10.32 10.96 -21.09
C ASN A 800 9.25 10.25 -20.24
N LYS A 801 9.60 9.16 -19.53
CA LYS A 801 8.68 8.19 -18.88
C LYS A 801 7.82 7.35 -19.86
N GLU A 802 8.12 7.29 -21.16
CA GLU A 802 7.35 6.52 -22.15
C GLU A 802 7.83 5.05 -22.23
N LEU A 803 6.93 4.10 -22.45
CA LEU A 803 7.23 2.67 -22.52
C LEU A 803 8.03 2.31 -23.79
N THR A 804 9.16 1.63 -23.65
CA THR A 804 9.93 1.14 -24.81
C THR A 804 9.35 -0.17 -25.37
N PRO A 805 9.68 -0.57 -26.61
CA PRO A 805 9.33 -1.90 -27.14
C PRO A 805 9.85 -3.05 -26.25
N LEU A 806 11.03 -2.85 -25.64
CA LEU A 806 11.63 -3.77 -24.68
C LEU A 806 10.82 -3.83 -23.36
N GLY A 807 10.37 -2.68 -22.85
CA GLY A 807 9.45 -2.59 -21.71
C GLY A 807 8.15 -3.35 -21.95
N ARG A 808 7.55 -3.18 -23.14
CA ARG A 808 6.35 -3.94 -23.55
C ARG A 808 6.61 -5.45 -23.61
N GLN A 809 7.77 -5.90 -24.11
CA GLN A 809 8.15 -7.31 -24.08
C GLN A 809 8.32 -7.83 -22.64
N MET A 810 8.93 -7.05 -21.73
CA MET A 810 9.09 -7.44 -20.33
C MET A 810 7.75 -7.63 -19.62
N ALA A 811 6.76 -6.76 -19.86
CA ALA A 811 5.43 -6.85 -19.25
C ALA A 811 4.65 -8.14 -19.65
N PHE A 812 4.94 -8.72 -20.83
CA PHE A 812 4.35 -9.99 -21.22
C PHE A 812 4.84 -11.18 -20.36
N PHE A 813 6.01 -11.10 -19.73
CA PHE A 813 6.48 -12.18 -18.85
C PHE A 813 5.73 -12.19 -17.51
N PRO A 814 5.34 -13.36 -16.98
CA PRO A 814 4.80 -13.49 -15.63
C PRO A 814 5.94 -13.52 -14.59
N LEU A 815 6.83 -12.52 -14.64
CA LEU A 815 8.09 -12.39 -13.91
C LEU A 815 8.24 -10.98 -13.34
N GLU A 816 9.19 -10.78 -12.41
CA GLU A 816 9.62 -9.43 -12.04
C GLU A 816 10.44 -8.80 -13.17
N PRO A 817 10.39 -7.46 -13.39
CA PRO A 817 11.04 -6.81 -14.54
C PRO A 817 12.54 -7.09 -14.67
N VAL A 818 13.25 -7.22 -13.54
CA VAL A 818 14.68 -7.60 -13.51
C VAL A 818 14.91 -8.98 -14.14
N HIS A 819 14.09 -9.99 -13.82
CA HIS A 819 14.19 -11.33 -14.40
C HIS A 819 13.72 -11.33 -15.86
N ALA A 820 12.66 -10.59 -16.19
CA ALA A 820 12.19 -10.44 -17.57
C ALA A 820 13.27 -9.83 -18.48
N ARG A 821 14.03 -8.83 -18.00
CA ARG A 821 15.15 -8.23 -18.73
C ARG A 821 16.26 -9.24 -19.02
N SER A 822 16.60 -10.10 -18.04
CA SER A 822 17.60 -11.16 -18.20
C SER A 822 17.17 -12.23 -19.22
N VAL A 823 15.89 -12.64 -19.22
CA VAL A 823 15.37 -13.57 -20.25
C VAL A 823 15.50 -12.97 -21.64
N ILE A 824 15.17 -11.68 -21.83
CA ILE A 824 15.29 -11.05 -23.15
C ILE A 824 16.77 -10.86 -23.54
N ALA A 825 17.65 -10.46 -22.61
CA ALA A 825 19.10 -10.36 -22.85
C ALA A 825 19.72 -11.69 -23.31
N SER A 826 19.21 -12.83 -22.83
CA SER A 826 19.70 -14.16 -23.24
C SER A 826 19.59 -14.43 -24.75
N LYS A 827 18.68 -13.74 -25.47
CA LYS A 827 18.55 -13.82 -26.93
C LYS A 827 19.76 -13.25 -27.65
N GLU A 828 20.34 -12.17 -27.14
CA GLU A 828 21.51 -11.49 -27.69
C GLU A 828 22.83 -12.22 -27.34
N HIS A 829 22.79 -13.13 -26.37
CA HIS A 829 23.97 -13.84 -25.85
C HIS A 829 23.94 -15.36 -26.06
N GLY A 830 22.84 -15.92 -26.57
CA GLY A 830 22.72 -17.32 -26.96
C GLY A 830 22.72 -18.31 -25.78
N CYS A 831 22.07 -17.95 -24.67
CA CYS A 831 22.06 -18.73 -23.42
C CYS A 831 20.66 -18.85 -22.80
N THR A 832 19.62 -18.87 -23.64
CA THR A 832 18.22 -18.83 -23.21
C THR A 832 17.82 -20.07 -22.42
N VAL A 833 18.39 -21.25 -22.70
CA VAL A 833 18.15 -22.46 -21.89
C VAL A 833 18.63 -22.25 -20.45
N GLU A 834 19.89 -21.86 -20.25
CA GLU A 834 20.50 -21.68 -18.93
C GLU A 834 19.84 -20.57 -18.11
N VAL A 835 19.53 -19.44 -18.76
CA VAL A 835 18.87 -18.30 -18.11
C VAL A 835 17.42 -18.64 -17.72
N LEU A 836 16.69 -19.40 -18.54
CA LEU A 836 15.37 -19.89 -18.18
C LEU A 836 15.40 -20.85 -16.99
N ASP A 837 16.41 -21.73 -16.89
CA ASP A 837 16.56 -22.65 -15.76
C ASP A 837 16.76 -21.93 -14.43
N ILE A 838 17.73 -21.01 -14.38
CA ILE A 838 18.04 -20.21 -13.19
C ILE A 838 16.81 -19.40 -12.76
N ILE A 839 16.18 -18.68 -13.70
CA ILE A 839 15.03 -17.82 -13.39
C ILE A 839 13.78 -18.62 -13.01
N SER A 840 13.62 -19.85 -13.50
CA SER A 840 12.50 -20.72 -13.10
C SER A 840 12.62 -21.17 -11.65
N VAL A 841 13.83 -21.45 -11.17
CA VAL A 841 14.08 -21.72 -9.74
C VAL A 841 13.92 -20.47 -8.89
N LEU A 842 14.50 -19.32 -9.30
CA LEU A 842 14.36 -18.05 -8.58
C LEU A 842 12.91 -17.52 -8.51
N SER A 843 12.03 -17.99 -9.40
CA SER A 843 10.61 -17.63 -9.44
C SER A 843 9.67 -18.64 -8.77
N ALA A 844 10.20 -19.74 -8.22
CA ALA A 844 9.42 -20.77 -7.53
C ALA A 844 8.96 -20.32 -6.13
N SER A 845 7.96 -21.00 -5.54
CA SER A 845 7.37 -20.55 -4.27
C SER A 845 8.23 -20.80 -3.03
N SER A 846 9.25 -21.65 -3.14
CA SER A 846 10.03 -22.20 -2.02
C SER A 846 11.50 -22.27 -2.40
N LYS A 847 12.41 -22.04 -1.44
CA LYS A 847 13.86 -22.14 -1.67
C LYS A 847 14.26 -23.55 -2.16
N LEU A 848 15.22 -23.59 -3.09
CA LEU A 848 15.79 -24.84 -3.62
C LEU A 848 16.57 -25.61 -2.55
N PHE A 849 17.45 -24.89 -1.83
CA PHE A 849 18.28 -25.45 -0.77
C PHE A 849 17.53 -25.45 0.56
N VAL A 850 17.46 -26.62 1.20
CA VAL A 850 16.77 -26.81 2.48
C VAL A 850 17.78 -26.71 3.62
N ASP A 851 17.81 -25.56 4.29
CA ASP A 851 18.65 -25.32 5.46
C ASP A 851 17.98 -25.87 6.73
N ILE A 852 18.63 -26.83 7.39
CA ILE A 852 18.22 -27.37 8.69
C ILE A 852 19.32 -27.02 9.69
N THR A 853 18.97 -26.31 10.77
CA THR A 853 19.93 -25.74 11.73
C THR A 853 20.89 -26.79 12.32
N GLU A 854 20.37 -27.97 12.65
CA GLU A 854 21.12 -29.11 13.22
C GLU A 854 21.96 -29.89 12.20
N GLN A 855 21.69 -29.74 10.90
CA GLN A 855 22.33 -30.49 9.82
C GLN A 855 23.05 -29.54 8.84
N ARG A 856 23.47 -28.37 9.33
CA ARG A 856 24.04 -27.31 8.51
C ARG A 856 25.36 -27.69 7.84
N GLU A 857 26.22 -28.43 8.54
CA GLU A 857 27.53 -28.87 8.04
C GLU A 857 27.39 -29.99 7.01
N THR A 858 26.58 -31.01 7.29
CA THR A 858 26.29 -32.10 6.35
C THR A 858 25.58 -31.59 5.10
N ALA A 859 24.68 -30.61 5.22
CA ALA A 859 24.10 -29.92 4.08
C ALA A 859 25.13 -29.08 3.29
N ALA A 860 26.08 -28.41 3.96
CA ALA A 860 27.12 -27.62 3.30
C ALA A 860 28.09 -28.49 2.48
N GLU A 861 28.41 -29.70 2.94
CA GLU A 861 29.23 -30.67 2.22
C GLU A 861 28.44 -31.41 1.13
N ALA A 862 27.20 -31.84 1.39
CA ALA A 862 26.34 -32.46 0.38
C ALA A 862 26.04 -31.56 -0.82
N ARG A 863 26.09 -30.22 -0.63
CA ARG A 863 25.98 -29.21 -1.68
C ARG A 863 27.32 -28.84 -2.34
N ARG A 864 28.47 -29.28 -1.81
CA ARG A 864 29.81 -28.96 -2.35
C ARG A 864 29.95 -29.31 -3.83
N MET A 865 29.36 -30.43 -4.25
CA MET A 865 29.37 -30.90 -5.64
C MET A 865 28.65 -29.98 -6.64
N PHE A 866 27.76 -29.09 -6.19
CA PHE A 866 27.08 -28.14 -7.08
C PHE A 866 27.80 -26.79 -7.18
N ARG A 867 28.66 -26.44 -6.20
CA ARG A 867 29.24 -25.10 -6.04
C ARG A 867 30.02 -24.67 -7.29
N HIS A 868 29.63 -23.55 -7.90
CA HIS A 868 30.35 -22.97 -9.02
C HIS A 868 31.31 -21.85 -8.58
N ALA A 869 32.53 -21.84 -9.13
CA ALA A 869 33.59 -20.89 -8.76
C ALA A 869 33.27 -19.40 -9.06
N SER A 870 32.24 -19.18 -9.88
CA SER A 870 31.70 -17.87 -10.28
C SER A 870 30.39 -17.48 -9.57
N GLY A 871 29.90 -18.33 -8.66
CA GLY A 871 28.87 -17.99 -7.66
C GLY A 871 27.55 -18.76 -7.71
N ASP A 872 26.55 -18.21 -7.03
CA ASP A 872 25.34 -18.91 -6.61
C ASP A 872 24.38 -19.23 -7.78
N HIS A 873 24.26 -18.35 -8.78
CA HIS A 873 23.38 -18.58 -9.95
C HIS A 873 23.76 -19.84 -10.74
N LEU A 874 25.06 -20.06 -10.95
CA LEU A 874 25.57 -21.25 -11.65
C LEU A 874 25.57 -22.48 -10.73
N THR A 875 25.64 -22.27 -9.41
CA THR A 875 25.42 -23.34 -8.42
C THR A 875 23.97 -23.85 -8.47
N ILE A 876 22.99 -22.97 -8.72
CA ILE A 876 21.60 -23.35 -9.00
C ILE A 876 21.49 -24.11 -10.33
N LEU A 877 22.12 -23.60 -11.41
CA LEU A 877 22.13 -24.27 -12.72
C LEU A 877 22.68 -25.70 -12.64
N ASN A 878 23.78 -25.92 -11.91
CA ASN A 878 24.36 -27.24 -11.69
C ASN A 878 23.41 -28.20 -10.94
N ALA A 879 22.73 -27.71 -9.90
CA ALA A 879 21.74 -28.51 -9.18
C ALA A 879 20.52 -28.88 -10.05
N VAL A 880 20.10 -28.00 -10.97
CA VAL A 880 19.03 -28.28 -11.94
C VAL A 880 19.49 -29.27 -13.01
N ARG A 881 20.69 -29.10 -13.59
CA ARG A 881 21.26 -30.03 -14.59
C ARG A 881 21.38 -31.44 -14.00
N ALA A 882 21.93 -31.59 -12.80
CA ALA A 882 22.03 -32.87 -12.10
C ALA A 882 20.65 -33.49 -11.78
N TYR A 883 19.65 -32.68 -11.40
CA TYR A 883 18.28 -33.19 -11.20
C TYR A 883 17.64 -33.64 -12.51
N GLU A 884 17.83 -32.92 -13.62
CA GLU A 884 17.33 -33.35 -14.94
C GLU A 884 17.99 -34.67 -15.40
N GLU A 885 19.27 -34.90 -15.12
CA GLU A 885 19.93 -36.18 -15.42
C GLU A 885 19.31 -37.35 -14.63
N ILE A 886 19.16 -37.19 -13.30
CA ILE A 886 18.49 -38.20 -12.45
C ILE A 886 17.01 -38.39 -12.85
N ALA A 887 16.36 -37.36 -13.38
CA ALA A 887 14.98 -37.43 -13.89
C ALA A 887 14.84 -38.06 -15.29
N ARG A 888 15.91 -38.11 -16.08
CA ARG A 888 15.98 -38.79 -17.39
C ARG A 888 16.38 -40.26 -17.28
N GLY A 889 17.12 -40.63 -16.23
CA GLY A 889 17.45 -42.03 -15.93
C GLY A 889 16.22 -42.85 -15.50
N ASN A 890 16.35 -44.18 -15.54
CA ASN A 890 15.27 -45.14 -15.20
C ASN A 890 14.85 -45.13 -13.70
N GLY A 891 15.23 -44.11 -12.94
CA GLY A 891 14.83 -43.93 -11.55
C GLY A 891 13.35 -43.53 -11.43
N GLY A 892 12.54 -44.46 -10.93
CA GLY A 892 11.13 -44.19 -10.59
C GLY A 892 10.97 -43.03 -9.60
N ARG A 893 9.73 -42.55 -9.41
CA ARG A 893 9.43 -41.31 -8.62
C ARG A 893 10.07 -41.29 -7.21
N GLY A 894 10.25 -42.45 -6.57
CA GLY A 894 10.95 -42.57 -5.29
C GLY A 894 12.46 -42.27 -5.34
N ALA A 895 13.16 -42.63 -6.42
CA ALA A 895 14.60 -42.43 -6.56
C ALA A 895 14.98 -40.94 -6.65
N ARG A 896 14.20 -40.16 -7.40
CA ARG A 896 14.32 -38.69 -7.45
C ARG A 896 14.15 -38.05 -6.07
N LYS A 897 13.10 -38.44 -5.36
CA LYS A 897 12.80 -37.93 -4.02
C LYS A 897 13.91 -38.26 -3.01
N GLU A 898 14.47 -39.47 -3.08
CA GLU A 898 15.59 -39.88 -2.22
C GLU A 898 16.89 -39.14 -2.56
N TRP A 899 17.17 -38.91 -3.85
CA TRP A 899 18.30 -38.08 -4.27
C TRP A 899 18.15 -36.63 -3.74
N CYS A 900 16.97 -36.02 -3.90
CA CYS A 900 16.68 -34.70 -3.34
C CYS A 900 16.86 -34.67 -1.81
N ARG A 901 16.41 -35.71 -1.09
CA ARG A 901 16.60 -35.85 0.36
C ARG A 901 18.09 -35.91 0.74
N LYS A 902 18.88 -36.74 0.04
CA LYS A 902 20.34 -36.90 0.28
C LYS A 902 21.12 -35.61 0.04
N HIS A 903 20.70 -34.78 -0.92
CA HIS A 903 21.41 -33.55 -1.32
C HIS A 903 20.82 -32.27 -0.71
N PHE A 904 19.88 -32.36 0.24
CA PHE A 904 19.21 -31.22 0.88
C PHE A 904 18.53 -30.27 -0.13
N LEU A 905 17.95 -30.85 -1.17
CA LEU A 905 17.23 -30.15 -2.25
C LEU A 905 15.72 -30.33 -2.11
N ASN A 906 14.96 -29.27 -2.38
CA ASN A 906 13.51 -29.27 -2.35
C ASN A 906 12.94 -29.79 -3.67
N GLU A 907 12.54 -31.07 -3.71
CA GLU A 907 11.89 -31.70 -4.89
C GLU A 907 10.70 -30.87 -5.40
N ARG A 908 9.91 -30.27 -4.50
CA ARG A 908 8.77 -29.43 -4.89
C ARG A 908 9.22 -28.17 -5.64
N THR A 909 10.30 -27.52 -5.22
CA THR A 909 10.85 -26.36 -5.94
C THR A 909 11.29 -26.73 -7.35
N LEU A 910 11.90 -27.91 -7.52
CA LEU A 910 12.35 -28.38 -8.83
C LEU A 910 11.18 -28.74 -9.76
N LEU A 911 10.09 -29.30 -9.22
CA LEU A 911 8.86 -29.56 -9.98
C LEU A 911 8.14 -28.25 -10.35
N GLU A 912 7.98 -27.31 -9.42
CA GLU A 912 7.42 -25.98 -9.72
C GLU A 912 8.28 -25.23 -10.74
N ALA A 913 9.61 -25.30 -10.64
CA ALA A 913 10.52 -24.72 -11.62
C ALA A 913 10.36 -25.35 -13.03
N ALA A 914 10.14 -26.66 -13.13
CA ALA A 914 9.88 -27.31 -14.42
C ALA A 914 8.55 -26.84 -15.07
N GLU A 915 7.50 -26.62 -14.28
CA GLU A 915 6.24 -26.03 -14.74
C GLU A 915 6.43 -24.58 -15.20
N ILE A 916 7.15 -23.76 -14.42
CA ILE A 916 7.51 -22.37 -14.76
C ILE A 916 8.32 -22.33 -16.06
N LYS A 917 9.38 -23.13 -16.17
CA LYS A 917 10.25 -23.27 -17.36
C LYS A 917 9.44 -23.51 -18.62
N ASN A 918 8.43 -24.39 -18.55
CA ASN A 918 7.57 -24.71 -19.69
C ASN A 918 6.61 -23.56 -20.08
N GLN A 919 6.11 -22.78 -19.13
CA GLN A 919 5.29 -21.59 -19.44
C GLN A 919 6.13 -20.41 -19.92
N LEU A 920 7.38 -20.28 -19.44
CA LEU A 920 8.33 -19.31 -19.99
C LEU A 920 8.73 -19.67 -21.42
N LYS A 921 8.98 -20.95 -21.76
CA LYS A 921 9.15 -21.40 -23.16
C LYS A 921 7.98 -20.99 -24.06
N GLN A 922 6.74 -21.17 -23.62
CA GLN A 922 5.55 -20.72 -24.37
C GLN A 922 5.52 -19.20 -24.56
N THR A 923 5.93 -18.43 -23.54
CA THR A 923 6.01 -16.97 -23.60
C THR A 923 7.11 -16.51 -24.55
N CYS A 924 8.31 -17.10 -24.47
CA CYS A 924 9.41 -16.88 -25.41
C CYS A 924 9.01 -17.17 -26.85
N GLY A 925 8.30 -18.28 -27.10
CA GLY A 925 7.79 -18.62 -28.43
C GLY A 925 6.83 -17.57 -29.00
N ARG A 926 5.93 -17.00 -28.17
CA ARG A 926 5.04 -15.90 -28.58
C ARG A 926 5.79 -14.58 -28.87
N LEU A 927 6.96 -14.38 -28.27
CA LEU A 927 7.80 -13.19 -28.42
C LEU A 927 8.92 -13.35 -29.47
N GLY A 928 8.98 -14.47 -30.18
CA GLY A 928 10.05 -14.74 -31.16
C GLY A 928 11.44 -14.86 -30.52
N ILE A 929 11.52 -15.44 -29.32
CA ILE A 929 12.75 -15.81 -28.63
C ILE A 929 12.91 -17.33 -28.72
N ASP A 930 13.99 -17.81 -29.35
CA ASP A 930 14.25 -19.25 -29.40
C ASP A 930 14.75 -19.75 -28.05
N TRP A 931 13.91 -20.56 -27.40
CA TRP A 931 14.17 -21.14 -26.08
C TRP A 931 15.08 -22.38 -26.14
N LYS A 932 15.51 -22.82 -27.32
CA LYS A 932 16.41 -23.97 -27.51
C LYS A 932 17.90 -23.59 -27.48
N VAL A 933 18.23 -22.30 -27.62
CA VAL A 933 19.63 -21.86 -27.69
C VAL A 933 20.29 -21.98 -26.33
N SER A 934 21.34 -22.80 -26.26
CA SER A 934 22.18 -23.04 -25.09
C SER A 934 23.61 -22.61 -25.37
N CYS A 935 24.28 -22.05 -24.37
CA CYS A 935 25.70 -21.71 -24.46
C CYS A 935 26.65 -22.85 -24.05
N GLY A 936 26.12 -24.05 -23.79
CA GLY A 936 26.87 -25.19 -23.29
C GLY A 936 27.46 -24.91 -21.90
N ASP A 937 28.77 -25.06 -21.77
CA ASP A 937 29.49 -24.82 -20.50
C ASP A 937 30.14 -23.43 -20.42
N LYS A 938 29.79 -22.52 -21.34
CA LYS A 938 30.25 -21.13 -21.30
C LYS A 938 29.45 -20.36 -20.25
N GLU A 939 30.10 -20.00 -19.15
CA GLU A 939 29.50 -19.23 -18.04
C GLU A 939 29.22 -17.76 -18.39
N GLU A 940 30.14 -17.12 -19.13
CA GLU A 940 30.14 -15.67 -19.36
C GLU A 940 28.85 -15.14 -20.02
N PRO A 941 28.26 -15.81 -21.05
CA PRO A 941 26.97 -15.40 -21.61
C PRO A 941 25.81 -15.43 -20.61
N VAL A 942 25.80 -16.40 -19.69
CA VAL A 942 24.76 -16.54 -18.65
C VAL A 942 24.87 -15.39 -17.65
N VAL A 943 26.07 -15.17 -17.09
CA VAL A 943 26.30 -14.12 -16.10
C VAL A 943 26.16 -12.72 -16.72
N ARG A 944 26.58 -12.51 -17.97
CA ARG A 944 26.34 -11.26 -18.70
C ARG A 944 24.84 -10.98 -18.88
N SER A 945 24.04 -11.99 -19.26
CA SER A 945 22.59 -11.85 -19.39
C SER A 945 21.90 -11.52 -18.07
N LEU A 946 22.32 -12.17 -16.98
CA LEU A 946 21.83 -11.86 -15.63
C LEU A 946 22.20 -10.43 -15.20
N ALA A 947 23.40 -9.94 -15.54
CA ALA A 947 23.85 -8.59 -15.21
C ALA A 947 23.04 -7.46 -15.90
N TYR A 948 22.43 -7.71 -17.06
CA TYR A 948 21.49 -6.76 -17.68
C TYR A 948 20.19 -6.58 -16.88
N GLY A 949 19.72 -7.62 -16.18
CA GLY A 949 18.54 -7.55 -15.31
C GLY A 949 18.87 -7.13 -13.87
N LEU A 950 19.96 -7.65 -13.31
CA LEU A 950 20.45 -7.34 -11.96
C LEU A 950 21.39 -6.12 -11.93
N ALA A 951 21.29 -5.22 -12.93
CA ALA A 951 22.12 -4.02 -13.04
C ALA A 951 22.01 -3.10 -11.80
N GLN A 952 20.79 -2.98 -11.25
CA GLN A 952 20.51 -2.29 -9.99
C GLN A 952 21.11 -3.03 -8.79
N ASN A 953 20.95 -4.34 -8.80
CA ASN A 953 21.35 -5.25 -7.73
C ASN A 953 22.82 -5.67 -7.91
N SER A 954 23.69 -4.66 -8.03
CA SER A 954 25.12 -4.83 -8.21
C SER A 954 25.92 -4.03 -7.19
N ALA A 955 27.15 -4.47 -6.94
CA ALA A 955 28.09 -3.78 -6.05
C ALA A 955 29.55 -3.96 -6.50
N PHE A 956 30.37 -2.95 -6.22
CA PHE A 956 31.79 -2.91 -6.55
C PHE A 956 32.65 -2.97 -5.30
N LEU A 957 33.68 -3.81 -5.35
CA LEU A 957 34.72 -3.87 -4.32
C LEU A 957 35.48 -2.55 -4.26
N GLN A 958 35.55 -1.97 -3.07
CA GLN A 958 36.27 -0.73 -2.74
C GLN A 958 37.68 -1.05 -2.24
N PRO A 959 38.62 -0.07 -2.21
CA PRO A 959 39.99 -0.29 -1.74
C PRO A 959 40.10 -0.70 -0.25
N ASP A 960 39.12 -0.34 0.58
CA ASP A 960 39.00 -0.81 1.98
C ASP A 960 38.58 -2.30 2.10
N GLY A 961 38.31 -2.96 0.97
CA GLY A 961 37.89 -4.35 0.91
C GLY A 961 36.41 -4.57 1.25
N SER A 962 35.59 -3.53 1.34
CA SER A 962 34.13 -3.59 1.43
C SER A 962 33.48 -3.59 0.03
N TYR A 963 32.22 -4.02 -0.07
CA TYR A 963 31.43 -3.83 -1.29
C TYR A 963 30.48 -2.64 -1.11
N LYS A 964 30.44 -1.75 -2.10
CA LYS A 964 29.51 -0.61 -2.15
C LYS A 964 28.59 -0.76 -3.35
N GLN A 965 27.29 -0.49 -3.18
CA GLN A 965 26.31 -0.61 -4.28
C GLN A 965 26.68 0.27 -5.48
N THR A 966 26.38 -0.19 -6.69
CA THR A 966 26.61 0.59 -7.92
C THR A 966 25.70 1.82 -8.01
N MET A 967 24.45 1.69 -7.54
CA MET A 967 23.43 2.75 -7.64
C MET A 967 23.25 3.57 -6.35
N GLY A 968 23.88 3.18 -5.24
CA GLY A 968 23.68 3.76 -3.91
C GLY A 968 24.97 3.92 -3.10
N GLN A 969 24.88 4.55 -1.93
CA GLN A 969 26.06 4.70 -1.05
C GLN A 969 26.20 3.59 0.00
N SER A 970 25.19 2.72 0.15
CA SER A 970 25.16 1.64 1.14
C SER A 970 26.30 0.64 0.94
N VAL A 971 26.97 0.30 2.04
CA VAL A 971 27.93 -0.81 2.13
C VAL A 971 27.16 -2.12 2.30
N VAL A 972 27.61 -3.16 1.61
CA VAL A 972 27.00 -4.49 1.54
C VAL A 972 28.06 -5.54 1.89
N LYS A 973 27.65 -6.63 2.54
CA LYS A 973 28.47 -7.83 2.75
C LYS A 973 27.86 -9.01 1.99
N ILE A 974 28.70 -9.97 1.60
CA ILE A 974 28.20 -11.24 1.05
C ILE A 974 27.66 -12.09 2.21
N HIS A 975 26.50 -12.72 2.02
CA HIS A 975 25.88 -13.58 3.03
C HIS A 975 26.70 -14.86 3.25
N PRO A 976 26.93 -15.33 4.49
CA PRO A 976 27.74 -16.53 4.78
C PRO A 976 27.27 -17.85 4.15
N GLY A 977 26.06 -17.90 3.58
CA GLY A 977 25.57 -19.04 2.80
C GLY A 977 25.87 -18.99 1.30
N SER A 978 26.57 -17.95 0.81
CA SER A 978 26.95 -17.79 -0.60
C SER A 978 28.33 -18.40 -0.88
N VAL A 979 28.51 -18.98 -2.06
CA VAL A 979 29.79 -19.56 -2.51
C VAL A 979 30.91 -18.51 -2.60
N LEU A 980 30.56 -17.23 -2.75
CA LEU A 980 31.52 -16.13 -2.84
C LEU A 980 31.83 -15.44 -1.49
N CYS A 981 31.40 -15.97 -0.35
CA CYS A 981 31.62 -15.32 0.95
C CYS A 981 33.11 -15.10 1.28
N GLU A 982 33.97 -16.06 0.96
CA GLU A 982 35.41 -16.03 1.25
C GLU A 982 36.23 -15.38 0.11
N LYS A 983 35.68 -15.36 -1.11
CA LYS A 983 36.37 -14.93 -2.34
C LYS A 983 35.97 -13.51 -2.73
N LYS A 984 36.83 -12.53 -2.43
CA LYS A 984 36.64 -11.15 -2.91
C LYS A 984 36.86 -11.07 -4.43
N VAL A 985 35.94 -10.41 -5.14
CA VAL A 985 35.98 -10.23 -6.60
C VAL A 985 35.69 -8.76 -6.95
N PRO A 986 36.14 -8.22 -8.10
CA PRO A 986 36.06 -6.77 -8.36
C PRO A 986 34.63 -6.21 -8.44
N ALA A 987 33.66 -7.01 -8.89
CA ALA A 987 32.24 -6.65 -8.97
C ALA A 987 31.36 -7.90 -8.80
N ILE A 988 30.19 -7.70 -8.18
CA ILE A 988 29.17 -8.72 -7.94
C ILE A 988 27.78 -8.25 -8.40
N ILE A 989 26.95 -9.21 -8.80
CA ILE A 989 25.49 -9.11 -8.86
C ILE A 989 24.86 -9.98 -7.77
N TYR A 990 23.67 -9.64 -7.31
CA TYR A 990 22.92 -10.36 -6.28
C TYR A 990 21.41 -10.37 -6.56
N ASP A 991 20.70 -11.39 -6.05
CA ASP A 991 19.24 -11.48 -6.16
C ASP A 991 18.55 -10.60 -5.11
N GLU A 992 18.79 -10.89 -3.83
CA GLU A 992 18.16 -10.23 -2.68
C GLU A 992 19.19 -9.55 -1.75
N LEU A 993 18.80 -8.39 -1.22
CA LEU A 993 19.45 -7.74 -0.08
C LEU A 993 18.59 -7.95 1.15
N ILE A 994 19.22 -8.34 2.27
CA ILE A 994 18.56 -8.50 3.56
C ILE A 994 19.30 -7.68 4.60
N PHE A 995 18.55 -6.87 5.33
CA PHE A 995 19.03 -6.14 6.49
C PHE A 995 18.78 -6.96 7.75
N THR A 996 19.83 -7.18 8.55
CA THR A 996 19.73 -7.66 9.94
C THR A 996 20.36 -6.61 10.87
N ASN A 997 21.55 -6.87 11.39
CA ASN A 997 22.40 -5.82 11.99
C ASN A 997 23.21 -5.08 10.90
N GLN A 998 23.36 -5.68 9.73
CA GLN A 998 24.11 -5.19 8.56
C GLN A 998 23.38 -5.63 7.27
N ILE A 999 23.71 -5.03 6.12
CA ILE A 999 23.13 -5.39 4.82
C ILE A 999 23.91 -6.56 4.21
N PHE A 1000 23.23 -7.69 3.99
CA PHE A 1000 23.77 -8.89 3.37
C PHE A 1000 23.15 -9.16 1.99
N ALA A 1001 23.98 -9.43 0.99
CA ALA A 1001 23.58 -9.88 -0.34
C ALA A 1001 23.54 -11.42 -0.44
N ARG A 1002 22.52 -11.96 -1.09
CA ARG A 1002 22.37 -13.39 -1.42
C ARG A 1002 22.13 -13.59 -2.92
N GLY A 1003 22.36 -14.81 -3.41
CA GLY A 1003 22.31 -15.09 -4.85
C GLY A 1003 23.48 -14.41 -5.57
N VAL A 1004 24.68 -14.48 -4.99
CA VAL A 1004 25.80 -13.65 -5.42
C VAL A 1004 26.59 -14.32 -6.53
N SER A 1005 26.83 -13.62 -7.63
CA SER A 1005 27.73 -14.05 -8.71
C SER A 1005 28.74 -12.99 -9.09
N SER A 1006 29.94 -13.44 -9.46
CA SER A 1006 31.06 -12.59 -9.86
C SER A 1006 30.93 -12.18 -11.33
N VAL A 1007 31.09 -10.90 -11.62
CA VAL A 1007 30.94 -10.35 -12.98
C VAL A 1007 32.10 -9.40 -13.31
N GLN A 1008 32.48 -9.31 -14.58
CA GLN A 1008 33.50 -8.36 -15.03
C GLN A 1008 32.96 -6.93 -15.02
N LYS A 1009 33.76 -5.96 -14.53
CA LYS A 1009 33.37 -4.53 -14.52
C LYS A 1009 33.02 -3.97 -15.92
N SER A 1010 33.63 -4.53 -16.97
CA SER A 1010 33.36 -4.23 -18.38
C SER A 1010 31.89 -4.39 -18.79
N VAL A 1011 31.16 -5.34 -18.20
CA VAL A 1011 29.74 -5.61 -18.54
C VAL A 1011 28.86 -4.40 -18.22
N PHE A 1012 29.11 -3.70 -17.11
CA PHE A 1012 28.33 -2.53 -16.72
C PHE A 1012 28.52 -1.33 -17.66
N ALA A 1013 29.64 -1.25 -18.39
CA ALA A 1013 29.84 -0.22 -19.41
C ALA A 1013 29.02 -0.46 -20.69
N SER A 1014 28.62 -1.71 -20.97
CA SER A 1014 27.72 -2.04 -22.08
C SER A 1014 26.23 -1.81 -21.77
N ILE A 1015 25.88 -1.52 -20.51
CA ILE A 1015 24.51 -1.18 -20.09
C ILE A 1015 24.31 0.32 -20.33
N GLY A 1016 23.54 0.68 -21.36
CA GLY A 1016 23.41 2.06 -21.85
C GLY A 1016 22.90 3.07 -20.81
N ALA A 1017 22.09 2.64 -19.84
CA ALA A 1017 21.65 3.49 -18.72
C ALA A 1017 22.76 3.77 -17.68
N LEU A 1018 23.71 2.85 -17.46
CA LEU A 1018 24.87 3.08 -16.58
C LEU A 1018 25.96 3.92 -17.26
N ASN A 1019 26.20 3.67 -18.55
CA ASN A 1019 27.17 4.43 -19.35
C ASN A 1019 26.81 5.93 -19.40
N ARG A 1020 25.52 6.25 -19.58
CA ARG A 1020 24.94 7.63 -19.49
C ARG A 1020 24.95 8.27 -18.08
N ARG A 1021 25.69 7.70 -17.13
CA ARG A 1021 25.97 8.27 -15.80
C ARG A 1021 27.49 8.33 -15.49
N ILE A 1022 28.31 7.77 -16.39
CA ILE A 1022 29.79 7.74 -16.29
C ILE A 1022 30.39 8.80 -17.24
N ALA A 1023 29.69 9.08 -18.34
CA ALA A 1023 29.75 10.36 -19.06
C ALA A 1023 28.75 11.37 -18.44
#